data_AF-A0A671YQ19-F1
#
_entry.id   AF-A0A671YQ19-F1
#
_cell.length_a   1.000
_cell.length_b   1.000
_cell.length_c   1.000
_cell.angle_alpha   90.00
_cell.angle_beta   90.00
_cell.angle_gamma   90.00
#
_symmetry.space_group_name_H-M   'P 1'
#
loop_
_entity.id
_entity.type
_entity.pdbx_description
1 polymer ?
#
loop_
_entity_poly.entity_id
_entity_poly.type
_entity_poly.pdbx_seq_one_letter_code
_entity_poly.pdbx_strand_id
1 'polypeptide(L)'
;MLWTRWLVLLLCWGATGGEQQADDREGFALESRADSRRQRSPPPVEPLDFGFVPSSVYDTHAYYEPGAVGILFHMVHAFLYVVQPNHFPKDLIVRVIQQNMGGIKIEEWRKPENVVLLLQWIYYEAGFLICGTIGILFVVLTPIIGMCFCVCRCCENCGGEMHQRQRKNFDCQRGFYTASLIATSIFIVVGVLIAYAANHNVSLQIKSTRRLINTNMRDMKTFANNTPAQIDYLTAQYTTAKNKVLSELDNIGPLLGGRIHSHLEKEVVPSLDTALRMAGAKVESSIKAMRETKEALENISTSLEILQEGTGKLQASLSEERASLSNTLSDPACTNGAVSHTCNTIRSTLSQLGINADYSKLQDVRHALANVDTVLKTDLSNIVQKGYTSFNDTPKLVKEQTKNIVSGVKGMLDKIGMEIIGFSKMFPVEASLANFTIFLTDGQKNIESFYPQIDQMDFYRWIGCVAVLCMVVLVLAFNVLGLLCGTCGYDKQATPTTRGCLSNTGGNLLMAGVGFSFIFVWILMGIVTTLFVVGGNVEKLVCEPLANRQLYKIIDTPYLVHPAKKNFLPGMLFQNPNIDLTLGSMYRDCYENNGLYHALQLETMFNINSFLNRTVYNRDLAKVFDSVQVDLQDITLLEQAGRDNLINFANSGVGQIDYEAYLTEVNKGVTVMDLLSFSTDLEAQADQLPRGALENALKGHASSIRQIHREHVVPIEQAMKYVRARSSLSQSIKLLQRTSNDLPVKVTNILSAIDAAEYLITHNASHVVKQETKAYIQSLVGYFKQYTDWVKNSLSTEVAQCKPISNIVDSMEIVACSFILDSVNTFWFGLGGCCILLIPSIIFSIKLAKYYRRMDTEDVFEDSPYDDTLTRFPRASAPPSYSDW
;
A
#
# COMPACT_ATOMS: atom_id res chain seq x y z
N MET A 1 14.84 64.44 -23.68
CA MET A 1 15.15 63.48 -22.59
C MET A 1 14.65 62.05 -22.83
N LEU A 2 13.82 61.77 -23.86
CA LEU A 2 13.35 60.41 -24.18
C LEU A 2 14.32 59.56 -25.02
N TRP A 3 15.31 60.17 -25.69
CA TRP A 3 16.25 59.46 -26.57
C TRP A 3 17.35 58.71 -25.78
N THR A 4 17.72 59.21 -24.60
CA THR A 4 18.67 58.55 -23.70
C THR A 4 18.11 57.29 -23.06
N ARG A 5 16.79 57.19 -22.84
CA ARG A 5 16.15 55.97 -22.31
C ARG A 5 16.10 54.82 -23.32
N TRP A 6 15.99 55.14 -24.62
CA TRP A 6 16.04 54.15 -25.70
C TRP A 6 17.44 53.58 -25.93
N LEU A 7 18.49 54.38 -25.72
CA LEU A 7 19.89 53.95 -25.84
C LEU A 7 20.38 53.14 -24.63
N VAL A 8 19.82 53.35 -23.44
CA VAL A 8 20.16 52.60 -22.22
C VAL A 8 19.56 51.18 -22.23
N LEU A 9 18.41 50.97 -22.87
CA LEU A 9 17.83 49.63 -23.03
C LEU A 9 18.60 48.73 -24.01
N LEU A 10 19.36 49.32 -24.94
CA LEU A 10 20.23 48.59 -25.87
C LEU A 10 21.61 48.24 -25.27
N LEU A 11 21.97 48.79 -24.10
CA LEU A 11 23.29 48.62 -23.48
C LEU A 11 23.28 47.86 -22.14
N CYS A 12 22.12 47.48 -21.60
CA CYS A 12 22.01 46.66 -20.38
C CYS A 12 21.74 45.18 -20.70
N TRP A 13 22.54 44.61 -21.61
CA TRP A 13 22.64 43.16 -21.75
C TRP A 13 23.81 42.69 -20.88
N GLY A 14 23.48 42.03 -19.76
CA GLY A 14 24.47 41.38 -18.91
C GLY A 14 24.13 41.45 -17.43
N ALA A 15 23.89 40.27 -16.85
CA ALA A 15 23.88 39.95 -15.42
C ALA A 15 22.71 40.49 -14.57
N THR A 16 21.80 39.58 -14.23
CA THR A 16 21.32 39.24 -12.86
C THR A 16 20.41 38.03 -13.06
N GLY A 17 20.73 36.83 -12.59
CA GLY A 17 21.07 36.51 -11.21
C GLY A 17 19.90 35.69 -10.70
N GLY A 18 20.10 34.37 -10.61
CA GLY A 18 19.08 33.45 -10.10
C GLY A 18 18.79 33.71 -8.64
N GLU A 19 17.53 33.55 -8.26
CA GLU A 19 17.12 33.47 -6.86
C GLU A 19 16.44 32.13 -6.60
N GLN A 20 17.02 31.46 -5.61
CA GLN A 20 16.60 30.21 -4.99
C GLN A 20 15.18 30.33 -4.44
N GLN A 21 14.34 29.36 -4.80
CA GLN A 21 13.09 29.11 -4.09
C GLN A 21 13.39 28.18 -2.91
N ALA A 22 13.20 28.71 -1.71
CA ALA A 22 13.40 28.02 -0.44
C ALA A 22 12.32 26.94 -0.23
N ASP A 23 12.79 25.81 0.29
CA ASP A 23 12.07 24.60 0.65
C ASP A 23 11.54 24.74 2.09
N ASP A 24 10.27 25.10 2.25
CA ASP A 24 9.59 25.12 3.55
C ASP A 24 8.94 23.75 3.82
N ARG A 25 9.74 22.84 4.40
CA ARG A 25 9.28 21.62 5.06
C ARG A 25 9.10 21.87 6.55
N GLU A 26 7.88 22.24 6.97
CA GLU A 26 7.50 22.20 8.38
C GLU A 26 7.19 20.75 8.81
N GLY A 27 8.12 20.16 9.57
CA GLY A 27 7.95 18.89 10.23
C GLY A 27 7.05 19.00 11.46
N PHE A 28 5.88 18.37 11.41
CA PHE A 28 5.06 18.12 12.60
C PHE A 28 5.63 16.94 13.39
N ALA A 29 6.39 17.25 14.44
CA ALA A 29 6.72 16.30 15.50
C ALA A 29 5.52 16.20 16.46
N LEU A 30 4.89 15.01 16.53
CA LEU A 30 3.84 14.72 17.52
C LEU A 30 4.38 13.74 18.55
N GLU A 31 4.37 14.25 19.77
CA GLU A 31 4.89 13.71 21.02
C GLU A 31 4.14 12.45 21.46
N SER A 32 4.88 11.35 21.65
CA SER A 32 4.37 10.09 22.20
C SER A 32 4.25 10.20 23.72
N ARG A 33 3.03 10.40 24.22
CA ARG A 33 2.70 10.31 25.64
C ARG A 33 2.28 8.87 25.96
N ALA A 34 3.11 8.17 26.72
CA ALA A 34 2.89 6.79 27.14
C ALA A 34 1.67 6.69 28.08
N ASP A 35 0.59 6.08 27.60
CA ASP A 35 -0.58 5.74 28.41
C ASP A 35 -0.59 4.23 28.70
N SER A 36 -0.63 3.90 30.00
CA SER A 36 -0.40 2.56 30.54
C SER A 36 -1.69 1.76 30.61
N ARG A 37 -2.19 1.29 29.45
CA ARG A 37 -3.12 0.14 29.36
C ARG A 37 -2.80 -0.67 28.12
N ARG A 38 -1.99 -1.72 28.28
CA ARG A 38 -1.71 -2.71 27.22
C ARG A 38 -2.97 -3.52 26.90
N GLN A 39 -3.83 -2.98 26.04
CA GLN A 39 -4.57 -3.82 25.11
C GLN A 39 -3.53 -4.36 24.12
N ARG A 40 -3.27 -5.68 24.12
CA ARG A 40 -2.44 -6.29 23.08
C ARG A 40 -3.09 -5.96 21.73
N SER A 41 -2.41 -5.15 20.92
CA SER A 41 -2.69 -5.04 19.49
C SER A 41 -2.68 -6.46 18.91
N PRO A 42 -3.61 -6.83 18.02
CA PRO A 42 -3.52 -8.10 17.32
C PRO A 42 -2.15 -8.18 16.60
N PRO A 43 -1.54 -9.39 16.51
CA PRO A 43 -0.27 -9.54 15.82
C PRO A 43 -0.38 -9.00 14.37
N PRO A 44 0.67 -8.38 13.83
CA PRO A 44 0.65 -7.88 12.45
C PRO A 44 0.37 -9.06 11.51
N VAL A 45 -0.68 -8.91 10.70
CA VAL A 45 -1.05 -9.90 9.69
C VAL A 45 0.03 -9.93 8.62
N GLU A 46 0.41 -11.12 8.16
CA GLU A 46 1.40 -11.29 7.10
C GLU A 46 1.03 -10.44 5.87
N PRO A 47 1.96 -9.63 5.32
CA PRO A 47 1.67 -8.78 4.17
C PRO A 47 1.46 -9.64 2.92
N LEU A 48 0.38 -9.37 2.19
CA LEU A 48 0.09 -10.00 0.90
C LEU A 48 0.78 -9.23 -0.23
N ASP A 49 1.39 -9.97 -1.16
CA ASP A 49 1.89 -9.44 -2.42
C ASP A 49 0.82 -9.63 -3.51
N PHE A 50 0.24 -8.53 -3.98
CA PHE A 50 -0.75 -8.52 -5.05
C PHE A 50 -0.13 -8.28 -6.44
N GLY A 51 1.20 -8.13 -6.51
CA GLY A 51 1.93 -7.78 -7.73
C GLY A 51 1.71 -6.33 -8.17
N PHE A 52 2.26 -5.99 -9.34
CA PHE A 52 2.13 -4.68 -9.96
C PHE A 52 1.00 -4.66 -10.98
N VAL A 53 0.16 -3.63 -10.93
CA VAL A 53 -0.82 -3.37 -11.98
C VAL A 53 -0.08 -3.17 -13.31
N PRO A 54 -0.50 -3.83 -14.41
CA PRO A 54 0.14 -3.67 -15.72
C PRO A 54 0.17 -2.19 -16.15
N SER A 55 1.35 -1.57 -16.13
CA SER A 55 1.51 -0.15 -16.49
C SER A 55 1.52 0.04 -18.00
N SER A 56 0.89 1.12 -18.47
CA SER A 56 0.99 1.55 -19.87
C SER A 56 2.11 2.56 -20.02
N VAL A 57 2.97 2.39 -21.01
CA VAL A 57 3.93 3.43 -21.40
C VAL A 57 3.29 4.27 -22.50
N TYR A 58 3.29 5.59 -22.32
CA TYR A 58 2.76 6.55 -23.28
C TYR A 58 3.89 7.19 -24.08
N ASP A 59 3.70 7.32 -25.39
CA ASP A 59 4.69 7.82 -26.35
C ASP A 59 4.80 9.35 -26.35
N THR A 60 3.73 10.06 -25.96
CA THR A 60 3.66 11.52 -26.10
C THR A 60 4.44 12.23 -25.01
N HIS A 61 5.41 13.04 -25.45
CA HIS A 61 6.09 14.02 -24.63
C HIS A 61 5.61 15.42 -25.04
N ALA A 62 4.65 15.96 -24.29
CA ALA A 62 4.12 17.31 -24.52
C ALA A 62 5.06 18.37 -23.92
N TYR A 63 6.26 18.48 -24.49
CA TYR A 63 7.25 19.48 -24.14
C TYR A 63 7.87 20.06 -25.40
N TYR A 64 8.02 21.38 -25.44
CA TYR A 64 8.62 22.09 -26.56
C TYR A 64 9.68 23.07 -26.08
N GLU A 65 10.84 22.99 -26.72
CA GLU A 65 11.91 23.95 -26.55
C GLU A 65 12.20 24.61 -27.91
N PRO A 66 11.99 25.94 -28.04
CA PRO A 66 12.06 26.64 -29.33
C PRO A 66 13.48 26.82 -29.90
N GLY A 67 14.51 26.35 -29.19
CA GLY A 67 15.92 26.48 -29.60
C GLY A 67 16.32 27.94 -29.84
N ALA A 68 17.11 28.20 -30.89
CA ALA A 68 17.62 29.54 -31.19
C ALA A 68 16.53 30.58 -31.54
N VAL A 69 15.40 30.15 -32.12
CA VAL A 69 14.28 31.04 -32.44
C VAL A 69 13.59 31.55 -31.17
N GLY A 70 13.73 30.84 -30.04
CA GLY A 70 13.20 31.24 -28.74
C GLY A 70 13.67 32.61 -28.27
N ILE A 71 14.87 33.05 -28.66
CA ILE A 71 15.39 34.40 -28.35
C ILE A 71 14.46 35.48 -28.95
N LEU A 72 13.95 35.24 -30.16
CA LEU A 72 13.04 36.15 -30.84
C LEU A 72 11.67 36.16 -30.16
N PHE A 73 11.18 34.99 -29.73
CA PHE A 73 9.91 34.86 -29.00
C PHE A 73 9.95 35.67 -27.70
N HIS A 74 11.02 35.51 -26.92
CA HIS A 74 11.21 36.28 -25.69
C HIS A 74 11.29 37.79 -25.93
N MET A 75 11.92 38.24 -27.03
CA MET A 75 11.95 39.66 -27.39
C MET A 75 10.54 40.23 -27.64
N VAL A 76 9.70 39.45 -28.34
CA VAL A 76 8.32 39.85 -28.63
C VAL A 76 7.46 39.80 -27.38
N HIS A 77 7.60 38.77 -26.55
CA HIS A 77 6.92 38.71 -25.25
C HIS A 77 7.29 39.91 -24.38
N ALA A 78 8.58 40.27 -24.29
CA ALA A 78 9.04 41.44 -23.56
C ALA A 78 8.40 42.73 -24.08
N PHE A 79 8.28 42.90 -25.40
CA PHE A 79 7.55 44.01 -25.99
C PHE A 79 6.06 44.00 -25.60
N LEU A 80 5.40 42.83 -25.68
CA LEU A 80 3.99 42.70 -25.30
C LEU A 80 3.75 42.96 -23.80
N TYR A 81 4.70 42.66 -22.92
CA TYR A 81 4.64 43.05 -21.50
C TYR A 81 4.78 44.56 -21.28
N VAL A 82 5.49 45.27 -22.16
CA VAL A 82 5.54 46.74 -22.14
C VAL A 82 4.21 47.33 -22.63
N VAL A 83 3.60 46.72 -23.65
CA VAL A 83 2.30 47.15 -24.18
C VAL A 83 1.17 46.87 -23.17
N GLN A 84 1.16 45.68 -22.57
CA GLN A 84 0.18 45.24 -21.60
C GLN A 84 0.90 44.70 -20.34
N PRO A 85 1.18 45.57 -19.36
CA PRO A 85 1.82 45.15 -18.11
C PRO A 85 0.82 44.61 -17.07
N ASN A 86 -0.49 44.79 -17.29
CA ASN A 86 -1.50 44.40 -16.32
C ASN A 86 -1.67 42.87 -16.29
N HIS A 87 -1.93 42.32 -15.10
CA HIS A 87 -2.24 40.90 -14.93
C HIS A 87 -3.59 40.52 -15.55
N PHE A 88 -3.74 39.24 -15.86
CA PHE A 88 -4.95 38.67 -16.45
C PHE A 88 -6.23 39.07 -15.68
N PRO A 89 -7.22 39.72 -16.35
CA PRO A 89 -8.35 40.34 -15.68
C PRO A 89 -9.50 39.35 -15.49
N LYS A 90 -9.27 38.33 -14.65
CA LYS A 90 -10.25 37.23 -14.42
C LYS A 90 -11.64 37.74 -14.08
N ASP A 91 -11.75 38.61 -13.08
CA ASP A 91 -13.06 39.09 -12.59
C ASP A 91 -13.79 39.93 -13.63
N LEU A 92 -13.05 40.66 -14.48
CA LEU A 92 -13.60 41.44 -15.57
C LEU A 92 -14.25 40.53 -16.61
N ILE A 93 -13.53 39.48 -17.04
CA ILE A 93 -14.02 38.50 -18.02
C ILE A 93 -15.26 37.77 -17.49
N VAL A 94 -15.23 37.33 -16.23
CA VAL A 94 -16.37 36.65 -15.59
C VAL A 94 -17.61 37.54 -15.59
N ARG A 95 -17.48 38.81 -15.20
CA ARG A 95 -18.60 39.77 -15.20
C ARG A 95 -19.15 40.02 -16.60
N VAL A 96 -18.29 40.18 -17.61
CA VAL A 96 -18.71 40.37 -19.02
C VAL A 96 -19.51 39.17 -19.52
N ILE A 97 -19.04 37.95 -19.27
CA ILE A 97 -19.72 36.73 -19.72
C ILE A 97 -21.08 36.58 -19.03
N GLN A 98 -21.15 36.81 -17.71
CA GLN A 98 -22.40 36.77 -16.96
C GLN A 98 -23.43 37.79 -17.45
N GLN A 99 -22.98 39.01 -17.78
CA GLN A 99 -23.85 40.05 -18.32
C GLN A 99 -24.35 39.72 -19.73
N ASN A 100 -23.50 39.14 -20.58
CA ASN A 100 -23.87 38.79 -21.96
C ASN A 100 -24.86 37.61 -22.07
N MET A 101 -24.89 36.69 -21.08
CA MET A 101 -25.85 35.57 -21.07
C MET A 101 -27.32 36.00 -20.88
N GLY A 102 -27.59 37.22 -20.43
CA GLY A 102 -28.94 37.79 -20.30
C GLY A 102 -29.55 38.35 -21.59
N GLY A 103 -28.80 38.35 -22.71
CA GLY A 103 -29.18 39.01 -23.96
C GLY A 103 -28.89 40.51 -23.91
N ILE A 104 -28.08 41.00 -24.86
CA ILE A 104 -27.61 42.39 -24.86
C ILE A 104 -28.77 43.33 -25.22
N LYS A 105 -29.34 44.02 -24.23
CA LYS A 105 -30.22 45.17 -24.45
C LYS A 105 -29.39 46.45 -24.44
N ILE A 106 -29.45 47.24 -25.52
CA ILE A 106 -28.70 48.50 -25.69
C ILE A 106 -28.96 49.50 -24.54
N GLU A 107 -30.15 49.44 -23.92
CA GLU A 107 -30.52 50.28 -22.77
C GLU A 107 -29.71 49.99 -21.48
N GLU A 108 -29.07 48.81 -21.37
CA GLU A 108 -28.30 48.45 -20.18
C GLU A 108 -26.90 49.06 -20.12
N TRP A 109 -26.30 49.47 -21.25
CA TRP A 109 -24.97 50.09 -21.28
C TRP A 109 -24.89 51.44 -20.57
N ARG A 110 -26.04 52.09 -20.31
CA ARG A 110 -26.12 53.36 -19.59
C ARG A 110 -26.05 53.22 -18.07
N LYS A 111 -26.15 51.99 -17.54
CA LYS A 111 -26.00 51.73 -16.10
C LYS A 111 -24.56 52.05 -15.67
N PRO A 112 -24.36 52.71 -14.51
CA PRO A 112 -23.02 53.14 -14.06
C PRO A 112 -22.03 51.97 -13.92
N GLU A 113 -22.52 50.79 -13.56
CA GLU A 113 -21.72 49.56 -13.43
C GLU A 113 -21.07 49.12 -14.76
N ASN A 114 -21.80 49.26 -15.88
CA ASN A 114 -21.30 48.90 -17.21
C ASN A 114 -20.30 49.92 -17.76
N VAL A 115 -20.46 51.19 -17.37
CA VAL A 115 -19.50 52.26 -17.70
C VAL A 115 -18.16 52.04 -16.98
N VAL A 116 -18.20 51.65 -15.71
CA VAL A 116 -16.99 51.30 -14.94
C VAL A 116 -16.29 50.08 -15.55
N LEU A 117 -17.06 49.07 -15.96
CA LEU A 117 -16.54 47.86 -16.58
C LEU A 117 -15.86 48.15 -17.93
N LEU A 118 -16.49 48.99 -18.75
CA LEU A 118 -15.91 49.48 -20.01
C LEU A 118 -14.60 50.26 -19.75
N LEU A 119 -14.58 51.14 -18.74
CA LEU A 119 -13.36 51.88 -18.38
C LEU A 119 -12.22 50.95 -17.94
N GLN A 120 -12.53 49.92 -17.15
CA GLN A 120 -11.55 48.91 -16.74
C GLN A 120 -11.01 48.13 -17.94
N TRP A 121 -11.87 47.76 -18.90
CA TRP A 121 -11.44 47.11 -20.15
C TRP A 121 -10.55 48.02 -21.00
N ILE A 122 -10.92 49.30 -21.14
CA ILE A 122 -10.12 50.30 -21.86
C ILE A 122 -8.76 50.53 -21.16
N TYR A 123 -8.74 50.57 -19.83
CA TYR A 123 -7.49 50.71 -19.07
C TYR A 123 -6.59 49.50 -19.24
N TYR A 124 -7.17 48.29 -19.23
CA TYR A 124 -6.45 47.07 -19.54
C TYR A 124 -5.87 47.18 -20.96
N GLU A 125 -6.68 47.33 -22.00
CA GLU A 125 -6.22 47.38 -23.40
C GLU A 125 -5.53 48.69 -23.83
N ALA A 126 -5.21 49.60 -22.89
CA ALA A 126 -4.76 50.95 -23.22
C ALA A 126 -3.53 50.98 -24.13
N GLY A 127 -2.53 50.12 -23.89
CA GLY A 127 -1.33 50.04 -24.73
C GLY A 127 -1.63 49.54 -26.14
N PHE A 128 -2.48 48.52 -26.29
CA PHE A 128 -2.90 48.03 -27.60
C PHE A 128 -3.71 49.08 -28.36
N LEU A 129 -4.58 49.82 -27.69
CA LEU A 129 -5.35 50.91 -28.29
C LEU A 129 -4.44 52.07 -28.74
N ILE A 130 -3.46 52.46 -27.93
CA ILE A 130 -2.50 53.51 -28.29
C ILE A 130 -1.63 53.07 -29.49
N CYS A 131 -1.04 51.87 -29.44
CA CYS A 131 -0.22 51.36 -30.54
C CYS A 131 -1.05 51.12 -31.81
N GLY A 132 -2.26 50.60 -31.67
CA GLY A 132 -3.19 50.38 -32.78
C GLY A 132 -3.63 51.69 -33.45
N THR A 133 -3.95 52.72 -32.66
CA THR A 133 -4.29 54.04 -33.20
C THR A 133 -3.10 54.70 -33.90
N ILE A 134 -1.89 54.57 -33.37
CA ILE A 134 -0.66 55.02 -34.06
C ILE A 134 -0.47 54.29 -35.39
N GLY A 135 -0.68 52.96 -35.41
CA GLY A 135 -0.62 52.14 -36.62
C GLY A 135 -1.66 52.58 -37.66
N ILE A 136 -2.91 52.80 -37.26
CA ILE A 136 -3.98 53.29 -38.14
C ILE A 136 -3.65 54.69 -38.68
N LEU A 137 -3.17 55.60 -37.83
CA LEU A 137 -2.72 56.92 -38.26
C LEU A 137 -1.60 56.81 -39.29
N PHE A 138 -0.64 55.90 -39.10
CA PHE A 138 0.41 55.64 -40.08
C PHE A 138 -0.17 55.15 -41.43
N VAL A 139 -1.13 54.23 -41.40
CA VAL A 139 -1.80 53.70 -42.59
C VAL A 139 -2.52 54.79 -43.38
N VAL A 140 -3.17 55.75 -42.68
CA VAL A 140 -3.92 56.85 -43.33
C VAL A 140 -3.00 57.99 -43.77
N LEU A 141 -2.05 58.41 -42.92
CA LEU A 141 -1.21 59.57 -43.20
C LEU A 141 -0.15 59.29 -44.27
N THR A 142 0.39 58.08 -44.35
CA THR A 142 1.46 57.76 -45.30
C THR A 142 1.07 57.92 -46.78
N PRO A 143 -0.09 57.43 -47.27
CA PRO A 143 -0.51 57.69 -48.64
C PRO A 143 -0.81 59.17 -48.89
N ILE A 144 -1.35 59.90 -47.90
CA ILE A 144 -1.57 61.36 -48.02
C ILE A 144 -0.23 62.08 -48.17
N ILE A 145 0.74 61.78 -47.31
CA ILE A 145 2.10 62.33 -47.38
C ILE A 145 2.76 61.95 -48.70
N GLY A 146 2.61 60.71 -49.16
CA GLY A 146 3.12 60.24 -50.45
C GLY A 146 2.54 60.99 -51.64
N MET A 147 1.22 61.24 -51.63
CA MET A 147 0.53 62.03 -52.66
C MET A 147 0.95 63.50 -52.62
N CYS A 148 0.99 64.12 -51.43
CA CYS A 148 1.51 65.48 -51.25
C CYS A 148 2.97 65.59 -51.70
N PHE A 149 3.81 64.61 -51.34
CA PHE A 149 5.20 64.56 -51.77
C PHE A 149 5.32 64.44 -53.29
N CYS A 150 4.49 63.61 -53.93
CA CYS A 150 4.44 63.46 -55.39
C CYS A 150 4.04 64.78 -56.07
N VAL A 151 2.97 65.43 -55.63
CA VAL A 151 2.50 66.73 -56.19
C VAL A 151 3.52 67.84 -55.94
N CYS A 152 4.04 67.97 -54.71
CA CYS A 152 5.08 68.96 -54.40
C CYS A 152 6.32 68.73 -55.27
N ARG A 153 6.68 67.48 -55.56
CA ARG A 153 7.79 67.13 -56.43
C ARG A 153 7.54 67.47 -57.89
N CYS A 154 6.31 67.27 -58.39
CA CYS A 154 5.90 67.72 -59.73
C CYS A 154 5.92 69.26 -59.86
N CYS A 155 5.68 69.99 -58.77
CA CYS A 155 5.83 71.44 -58.68
C CYS A 155 7.27 71.88 -58.30
N GLU A 156 8.28 71.07 -58.64
CA GLU A 156 9.71 71.32 -58.38
C GLU A 156 10.11 71.46 -56.88
N ASN A 157 9.21 71.34 -55.92
CA ASN A 157 9.53 71.34 -54.48
C ASN A 157 9.88 69.94 -53.95
N CYS A 158 10.22 69.80 -52.66
CA CYS A 158 10.54 68.49 -52.03
C CYS A 158 11.66 67.69 -52.74
N GLY A 159 12.62 68.39 -53.35
CA GLY A 159 13.70 67.80 -54.12
C GLY A 159 13.35 67.41 -55.56
N GLY A 160 12.24 67.94 -56.08
CA GLY A 160 11.89 67.96 -57.50
C GLY A 160 12.78 68.86 -58.33
N GLU A 161 13.19 70.01 -57.78
CA GLU A 161 14.14 70.95 -58.40
C GLU A 161 15.46 70.23 -58.69
N MET A 162 15.81 70.12 -59.97
CA MET A 162 17.10 69.60 -60.46
C MET A 162 18.19 70.66 -60.35
N HIS A 163 18.26 71.30 -59.19
CA HIS A 163 19.25 72.31 -58.86
C HIS A 163 20.03 71.88 -57.61
N GLN A 164 21.35 72.02 -57.65
CA GLN A 164 22.20 71.68 -56.50
C GLN A 164 23.00 72.88 -56.00
N ARG A 165 22.67 73.32 -54.79
CA ARG A 165 23.43 74.33 -54.05
C ARG A 165 24.75 73.76 -53.53
N GLN A 166 25.87 74.33 -53.94
CA GLN A 166 27.19 73.94 -53.46
C GLN A 166 27.42 74.49 -52.04
N ARG A 167 27.60 73.61 -51.05
CA ARG A 167 27.88 73.97 -49.65
C ARG A 167 29.28 73.51 -49.27
N LYS A 168 29.97 74.27 -48.40
CA LYS A 168 31.36 74.03 -47.97
C LYS A 168 31.63 72.61 -47.41
N ASN A 169 30.60 71.92 -46.87
CA ASN A 169 30.71 70.58 -46.26
C ASN A 169 29.99 69.47 -47.06
N PHE A 170 29.91 69.61 -48.39
CA PHE A 170 29.13 68.72 -49.27
C PHE A 170 29.53 67.24 -49.19
N ASP A 171 30.84 66.92 -49.20
CA ASP A 171 31.33 65.53 -49.14
C ASP A 171 31.02 64.83 -47.80
N CYS A 172 31.09 65.57 -46.69
CA CYS A 172 30.76 65.05 -45.37
C CYS A 172 29.26 64.73 -45.25
N GLN A 173 28.38 65.60 -45.77
CA GLN A 173 26.94 65.37 -45.77
C GLN A 173 26.55 64.16 -46.61
N ARG A 174 27.18 64.00 -47.79
CA ARG A 174 27.01 62.80 -48.62
C ARG A 174 27.42 61.54 -47.87
N GLY A 175 28.63 61.53 -47.31
CA GLY A 175 29.15 60.40 -46.53
C GLY A 175 28.23 60.02 -45.36
N PHE A 176 27.69 61.01 -44.65
CA PHE A 176 26.72 60.79 -43.57
C PHE A 176 25.43 60.14 -44.06
N TYR A 177 24.83 60.63 -45.15
CA TYR A 177 23.61 60.04 -45.71
C TYR A 177 23.84 58.64 -46.28
N THR A 178 25.00 58.40 -46.92
CA THR A 178 25.41 57.05 -47.36
C THR A 178 25.53 56.10 -46.18
N ALA A 179 26.27 56.48 -45.12
CA ALA A 179 26.45 55.65 -43.93
C ALA A 179 25.11 55.37 -43.21
N SER A 180 24.26 56.39 -43.10
CA SER A 180 22.94 56.27 -42.46
C SER A 180 21.99 55.39 -43.26
N LEU A 181 22.02 55.46 -44.60
CA LEU A 181 21.22 54.60 -45.47
C LEU A 181 21.72 53.14 -45.43
N ILE A 182 23.03 52.92 -45.36
CA ILE A 182 23.60 51.57 -45.15
C ILE A 182 23.16 51.03 -43.80
N ALA A 183 23.31 51.80 -42.72
CA ALA A 183 22.94 51.37 -41.37
C ALA A 183 21.45 51.02 -41.28
N THR A 184 20.57 51.89 -41.76
CA THR A 184 19.12 51.62 -41.79
C THR A 184 18.78 50.41 -42.65
N SER A 185 19.42 50.24 -43.81
CA SER A 185 19.21 49.07 -44.67
C SER A 185 19.62 47.76 -43.99
N ILE A 186 20.73 47.74 -43.23
CA ILE A 186 21.16 46.56 -42.46
C ILE A 186 20.10 46.16 -41.43
N PHE A 187 19.58 47.12 -40.66
CA PHE A 187 18.54 46.83 -39.68
C PHE A 187 17.22 46.35 -40.31
N ILE A 188 16.85 46.88 -41.48
CA ILE A 188 15.69 46.38 -42.24
C ILE A 188 15.94 44.95 -42.72
N VAL A 189 17.16 44.61 -43.19
CA VAL A 189 17.51 43.22 -43.54
C VAL A 189 17.35 42.29 -42.34
N VAL A 190 17.80 42.69 -41.15
CA VAL A 190 17.60 41.91 -39.92
C VAL A 190 16.11 41.70 -39.64
N GLY A 191 15.27 42.73 -39.76
CA GLY A 191 13.82 42.60 -39.60
C GLY A 191 13.17 41.65 -40.61
N VAL A 192 13.62 41.68 -41.88
CA VAL A 192 13.18 40.72 -42.91
C VAL A 192 13.59 39.30 -42.57
N LEU A 193 14.82 39.08 -42.07
CA LEU A 193 15.29 37.75 -41.65
C LEU A 193 14.52 37.21 -40.45
N ILE A 194 14.22 38.05 -39.46
CA ILE A 194 13.37 37.70 -38.30
C ILE A 194 11.98 37.25 -38.78
N ALA A 195 11.34 38.05 -39.63
CA ALA A 195 10.03 37.71 -40.15
C ALA A 195 10.05 36.46 -41.04
N TYR A 196 11.08 36.28 -41.87
CA TYR A 196 11.25 35.06 -42.67
C TYR A 196 11.44 33.82 -41.79
N ALA A 197 12.30 33.90 -40.78
CA ALA A 197 12.56 32.80 -39.85
C ALA A 197 11.27 32.40 -39.11
N ALA A 198 10.49 33.37 -38.66
CA ALA A 198 9.21 33.13 -38.01
C ALA A 198 8.18 32.48 -38.96
N ASN A 199 8.08 32.98 -40.20
CA ASN A 199 7.21 32.40 -41.22
C ASN A 199 7.61 30.94 -41.57
N HIS A 200 8.91 30.67 -41.64
CA HIS A 200 9.43 29.33 -41.92
C HIS A 200 9.25 28.38 -40.72
N ASN A 201 9.38 28.88 -39.48
CA ASN A 201 9.18 28.08 -38.28
C ASN A 201 7.78 27.46 -38.22
N VAL A 202 6.73 28.20 -38.58
CA VAL A 202 5.35 27.65 -38.66
C VAL A 202 5.31 26.42 -39.57
N SER A 203 5.85 26.52 -40.79
CA SER A 203 5.89 25.40 -41.74
C SER A 203 6.71 24.21 -41.22
N LEU A 204 7.81 24.46 -40.51
CA LEU A 204 8.59 23.40 -39.89
C LEU A 204 7.80 22.67 -38.80
N GLN A 205 7.09 23.42 -37.95
CA GLN A 205 6.36 22.85 -36.82
C GLN A 205 5.07 22.12 -37.20
N ILE A 206 4.51 22.31 -38.40
CA ILE A 206 3.35 21.52 -38.87
C ILE A 206 3.66 20.01 -38.86
N LYS A 207 4.89 19.60 -39.17
CA LYS A 207 5.31 18.19 -39.06
C LYS A 207 5.29 17.72 -37.60
N SER A 208 5.76 18.56 -36.67
CA SER A 208 5.72 18.31 -35.23
C SER A 208 4.27 18.20 -34.71
N THR A 209 3.37 19.08 -35.17
CA THR A 209 1.93 19.02 -34.87
C THR A 209 1.33 17.67 -35.28
N ARG A 210 1.65 17.20 -36.49
CA ARG A 210 1.17 15.91 -37.01
C ARG A 210 1.66 14.74 -36.14
N ARG A 211 2.93 14.80 -35.70
CA ARG A 211 3.51 13.82 -34.78
C ARG A 211 2.77 13.83 -33.43
N LEU A 212 2.58 15.00 -32.83
CA LEU A 212 1.88 15.14 -31.54
C LEU A 212 0.44 14.63 -31.62
N ILE A 213 -0.31 14.96 -32.68
CA ILE A 213 -1.67 14.42 -32.87
C ILE A 213 -1.64 12.89 -32.93
N ASN A 214 -0.74 12.33 -33.75
CA ASN A 214 -0.68 10.88 -33.94
C ASN A 214 -0.26 10.13 -32.66
N THR A 215 0.71 10.65 -31.90
CA THR A 215 1.13 10.03 -30.63
C THR A 215 0.04 10.18 -29.56
N ASN A 216 -0.61 11.34 -29.44
CA ASN A 216 -1.72 11.53 -28.49
C ASN A 216 -2.90 10.60 -28.78
N MET A 217 -3.27 10.44 -30.05
CA MET A 217 -4.34 9.52 -30.46
C MET A 217 -3.97 8.07 -30.17
N ARG A 218 -2.69 7.68 -30.36
CA ARG A 218 -2.21 6.35 -30.00
C ARG A 218 -2.26 6.14 -28.49
N ASP A 219 -1.77 7.09 -27.70
CA ASP A 219 -1.76 7.00 -26.24
C ASP A 219 -3.18 6.90 -25.67
N MET A 220 -4.13 7.63 -26.27
CA MET A 220 -5.54 7.53 -25.87
C MET A 220 -6.16 6.17 -26.22
N LYS A 221 -5.78 5.55 -27.34
CA LYS A 221 -6.18 4.17 -27.67
C LYS A 221 -5.53 3.15 -26.74
N THR A 222 -4.25 3.31 -26.41
CA THR A 222 -3.55 2.46 -25.43
C THR A 222 -4.21 2.57 -24.06
N PHE A 223 -4.55 3.79 -23.63
CA PHE A 223 -5.32 4.05 -22.41
C PHE A 223 -6.66 3.31 -22.41
N ALA A 224 -7.44 3.43 -23.49
CA ALA A 224 -8.75 2.78 -23.59
C ALA A 224 -8.65 1.24 -23.65
N ASN A 225 -7.67 0.69 -24.35
CA ASN A 225 -7.51 -0.77 -24.50
C ASN A 225 -6.95 -1.45 -23.24
N ASN A 226 -6.09 -0.77 -22.47
CA ASN A 226 -5.44 -1.35 -21.30
C ASN A 226 -6.28 -1.21 -20.02
N THR A 227 -7.17 -0.21 -19.94
CA THR A 227 -8.00 0.03 -18.75
C THR A 227 -8.85 -1.20 -18.35
N PRO A 228 -9.57 -1.90 -19.25
CA PRO A 228 -10.31 -3.12 -18.88
C PRO A 228 -9.39 -4.21 -18.33
N ALA A 229 -8.24 -4.44 -18.97
CA ALA A 229 -7.29 -5.46 -18.53
C ALA A 229 -6.70 -5.16 -17.14
N GLN A 230 -6.47 -3.88 -16.81
CA GLN A 230 -6.06 -3.47 -15.47
C GLN A 230 -7.16 -3.72 -14.43
N ILE A 231 -8.42 -3.44 -14.75
CA ILE A 231 -9.56 -3.72 -13.86
C ILE A 231 -9.71 -5.24 -13.64
N ASP A 232 -9.61 -6.04 -14.70
CA ASP A 232 -9.65 -7.50 -14.62
C ASP A 232 -8.53 -8.04 -13.72
N TYR A 233 -7.31 -7.50 -13.85
CA TYR A 233 -6.18 -7.83 -12.97
C TYR A 233 -6.52 -7.56 -11.50
N LEU A 234 -7.08 -6.40 -11.17
CA LEU A 234 -7.50 -6.06 -9.80
C LEU A 234 -8.52 -7.05 -9.23
N THR A 235 -9.51 -7.45 -10.05
CA THR A 235 -10.50 -8.44 -9.61
C THR A 235 -9.93 -9.84 -9.47
N ALA A 236 -8.98 -10.22 -10.34
CA ALA A 236 -8.29 -11.52 -10.26
C ALA A 236 -7.45 -11.64 -8.98
N GLN A 237 -6.84 -10.55 -8.50
CA GLN A 237 -6.03 -10.55 -7.26
C GLN A 237 -6.82 -10.80 -5.98
N TYR A 238 -8.17 -10.79 -6.02
CA TYR A 238 -8.98 -11.32 -4.92
C TYR A 238 -8.62 -12.78 -4.60
N THR A 239 -8.23 -13.56 -5.63
CA THR A 239 -7.82 -14.96 -5.45
C THR A 239 -6.59 -15.11 -4.55
N THR A 240 -5.69 -14.12 -4.50
CA THR A 240 -4.51 -14.12 -3.62
C THR A 240 -4.92 -14.05 -2.15
N ALA A 241 -5.80 -13.09 -1.79
CA ALA A 241 -6.35 -13.00 -0.43
C ALA A 241 -7.19 -14.23 -0.08
N LYS A 242 -8.04 -14.69 -1.01
CA LYS A 242 -8.83 -15.91 -0.85
C LYS A 242 -7.96 -17.12 -0.59
N ASN A 243 -6.93 -17.38 -1.40
CA ASN A 243 -6.06 -18.55 -1.27
C ASN A 243 -5.28 -18.53 0.05
N LYS A 244 -4.85 -17.36 0.52
CA LYS A 244 -4.24 -17.24 1.84
C LYS A 244 -5.23 -17.60 2.95
N VAL A 245 -6.46 -17.08 2.90
CA VAL A 245 -7.51 -17.44 3.87
C VAL A 245 -7.87 -18.92 3.80
N LEU A 246 -7.95 -19.52 2.60
CA LEU A 246 -8.16 -20.96 2.42
C LEU A 246 -7.02 -21.77 3.06
N SER A 247 -5.77 -21.34 2.88
CA SER A 247 -4.60 -21.97 3.49
C SER A 247 -4.64 -21.92 5.03
N GLU A 248 -5.00 -20.77 5.61
CA GLU A 248 -5.16 -20.63 7.07
C GLU A 248 -6.31 -21.53 7.57
N LEU A 249 -7.45 -21.58 6.85
CA LEU A 249 -8.59 -22.44 7.19
C LEU A 249 -8.27 -23.93 7.10
N ASP A 250 -7.51 -24.36 6.09
CA ASP A 250 -7.07 -25.76 5.96
C ASP A 250 -6.10 -26.16 7.08
N ASN A 251 -5.37 -25.18 7.62
CA ASN A 251 -4.46 -25.32 8.74
C ASN A 251 -5.05 -24.82 10.07
N ILE A 252 -6.39 -24.75 10.20
CA ILE A 252 -7.05 -24.24 11.42
C ILE A 252 -6.68 -25.05 12.67
N GLY A 253 -6.42 -26.35 12.52
CA GLY A 253 -5.98 -27.22 13.62
C GLY A 253 -4.71 -26.70 14.29
N PRO A 254 -3.55 -26.67 13.60
CA PRO A 254 -2.32 -26.15 14.17
C PRO A 254 -2.38 -24.63 14.46
N LEU A 255 -3.08 -23.83 13.66
CA LEU A 255 -3.09 -22.37 13.82
C LEU A 255 -3.98 -21.90 14.97
N LEU A 256 -5.27 -22.29 14.98
CA LEU A 256 -6.20 -21.95 16.06
C LEU A 256 -6.04 -22.93 17.21
N GLY A 257 -6.13 -24.23 16.93
CA GLY A 257 -6.07 -25.24 17.97
C GLY A 257 -4.68 -25.36 18.63
N GLY A 258 -3.59 -25.15 17.90
CA GLY A 258 -2.24 -25.07 18.49
C GLY A 258 -2.04 -23.82 19.35
N ARG A 259 -2.63 -22.67 19.00
CA ARG A 259 -2.62 -21.47 19.86
C ARG A 259 -3.43 -21.68 21.13
N ILE A 260 -4.62 -22.27 21.01
CA ILE A 260 -5.46 -22.65 22.17
C ILE A 260 -4.69 -23.62 23.07
N HIS A 261 -4.11 -24.67 22.50
CA HIS A 261 -3.29 -25.65 23.22
C HIS A 261 -2.13 -24.97 23.93
N SER A 262 -1.28 -24.18 23.25
CA SER A 262 -0.13 -23.52 23.87
C SER A 262 -0.50 -22.50 24.96
N HIS A 263 -1.65 -21.82 24.81
CA HIS A 263 -2.12 -20.88 25.83
C HIS A 263 -2.62 -21.65 27.07
N LEU A 264 -3.42 -22.69 26.86
CA LEU A 264 -3.88 -23.58 27.93
C LEU A 264 -2.74 -24.35 28.56
N GLU A 265 -1.73 -24.74 27.79
CA GLU A 265 -0.55 -25.46 28.26
C GLU A 265 0.12 -24.69 29.40
N LYS A 266 0.24 -23.36 29.27
CA LYS A 266 0.85 -22.50 30.30
C LYS A 266 0.08 -22.47 31.62
N GLU A 267 -1.23 -22.71 31.60
CA GLU A 267 -2.08 -22.68 32.81
C GLU A 267 -2.37 -24.09 33.34
N VAL A 268 -2.57 -25.06 32.44
CA VAL A 268 -2.95 -26.44 32.72
C VAL A 268 -1.72 -27.29 33.02
N VAL A 269 -0.61 -27.16 32.29
CA VAL A 269 0.58 -28.00 32.51
C VAL A 269 1.20 -27.80 33.88
N PRO A 270 1.33 -26.60 34.47
CA PRO A 270 1.85 -26.50 35.85
C PRO A 270 0.98 -27.23 36.89
N SER A 271 -0.34 -27.19 36.71
CA SER A 271 -1.31 -27.89 37.56
C SER A 271 -1.28 -29.40 37.32
N LEU A 272 -1.18 -29.81 36.06
CA LEU A 272 -1.10 -31.20 35.60
C LEU A 272 0.26 -31.81 35.93
N ASP A 273 1.36 -31.05 35.89
CA ASP A 273 2.73 -31.43 36.26
C ASP A 273 2.88 -31.49 37.78
N THR A 274 2.18 -30.63 38.53
CA THR A 274 2.06 -30.79 39.98
C THR A 274 1.27 -32.05 40.33
N ALA A 275 0.20 -32.34 39.59
CA ALA A 275 -0.54 -33.60 39.69
C ALA A 275 0.30 -34.80 39.25
N LEU A 276 1.15 -34.70 38.21
CA LEU A 276 1.98 -35.77 37.62
C LEU A 276 3.28 -36.02 38.38
N ARG A 277 3.95 -35.00 38.89
CA ARG A 277 5.12 -35.20 39.77
C ARG A 277 4.69 -35.87 41.08
N MET A 278 3.44 -35.63 41.49
CA MET A 278 2.79 -36.43 42.51
C MET A 278 2.26 -37.77 41.99
N ALA A 279 1.67 -37.86 40.80
CA ALA A 279 0.97 -39.06 40.31
C ALA A 279 1.87 -40.04 39.57
N GLY A 280 2.82 -39.67 38.71
CA GLY A 280 3.75 -40.60 38.05
C GLY A 280 4.62 -41.38 39.05
N ALA A 281 5.31 -40.66 39.94
CA ALA A 281 6.10 -41.30 41.01
C ALA A 281 5.20 -42.06 42.02
N LYS A 282 3.99 -41.56 42.33
CA LYS A 282 3.06 -42.28 43.21
C LYS A 282 2.29 -43.40 42.51
N VAL A 283 2.06 -43.38 41.20
CA VAL A 283 1.33 -44.41 40.44
C VAL A 283 2.26 -45.58 40.22
N GLU A 284 3.52 -45.36 39.84
CA GLU A 284 4.52 -46.42 39.85
C GLU A 284 4.73 -46.97 41.28
N SER A 285 4.78 -46.08 42.28
CA SER A 285 4.79 -46.50 43.70
C SER A 285 3.51 -47.23 44.13
N SER A 286 2.34 -46.91 43.55
CA SER A 286 1.05 -47.53 43.88
C SER A 286 0.92 -48.87 43.18
N ILE A 287 1.37 -49.01 41.92
CA ILE A 287 1.47 -50.28 41.20
C ILE A 287 2.48 -51.19 41.91
N LYS A 288 3.61 -50.64 42.34
CA LYS A 288 4.57 -51.35 43.18
C LYS A 288 3.93 -51.77 44.51
N ALA A 289 3.23 -50.87 45.20
CA ALA A 289 2.52 -51.18 46.43
C ALA A 289 1.41 -52.21 46.23
N MET A 290 0.70 -52.22 45.10
CA MET A 290 -0.30 -53.23 44.72
C MET A 290 0.37 -54.59 44.56
N ARG A 291 1.49 -54.65 43.83
CA ARG A 291 2.25 -55.88 43.59
C ARG A 291 2.80 -56.45 44.90
N GLU A 292 3.37 -55.59 45.75
CA GLU A 292 3.86 -55.94 47.07
C GLU A 292 2.73 -56.36 48.03
N THR A 293 1.55 -55.73 47.94
CA THR A 293 0.34 -56.10 48.70
C THR A 293 -0.17 -57.48 48.28
N LYS A 294 -0.20 -57.77 46.97
CA LYS A 294 -0.55 -59.09 46.44
C LYS A 294 0.43 -60.16 46.94
N GLU A 295 1.72 -59.94 46.76
CA GLU A 295 2.76 -60.88 47.22
C GLU A 295 2.66 -61.13 48.74
N ALA A 296 2.42 -60.07 49.54
CA ALA A 296 2.24 -60.19 50.98
C ALA A 296 0.96 -60.96 51.37
N LEU A 297 -0.16 -60.74 50.68
CA LEU A 297 -1.41 -61.46 50.90
C LEU A 297 -1.32 -62.93 50.48
N GLU A 298 -0.64 -63.24 49.38
CA GLU A 298 -0.36 -64.63 48.94
C GLU A 298 0.50 -65.37 49.96
N ASN A 299 1.54 -64.71 50.50
CA ASN A 299 2.38 -65.26 51.55
C ASN A 299 1.61 -65.51 52.86
N ILE A 300 0.67 -64.62 53.24
CA ILE A 300 -0.20 -64.82 54.40
C ILE A 300 -1.16 -65.98 54.15
N SER A 301 -1.83 -66.01 53.00
CA SER A 301 -2.81 -67.06 52.65
C SER A 301 -2.19 -68.45 52.70
N THR A 302 -1.04 -68.62 52.04
CA THR A 302 -0.34 -69.91 51.99
C THR A 302 0.20 -70.35 53.35
N SER A 303 0.75 -69.41 54.13
CA SER A 303 1.24 -69.72 55.49
C SER A 303 0.11 -70.06 56.45
N LEU A 304 -1.03 -69.36 56.35
CA LEU A 304 -2.21 -69.59 57.19
C LEU A 304 -2.82 -70.97 56.93
N GLU A 305 -2.93 -71.38 55.66
CA GLU A 305 -3.45 -72.69 55.26
C GLU A 305 -2.61 -73.84 55.85
N ILE A 306 -1.29 -73.78 55.73
CA ILE A 306 -0.36 -74.77 56.28
C ILE A 306 -0.48 -74.86 57.81
N LEU A 307 -0.57 -73.70 58.48
CA LEU A 307 -0.68 -73.65 59.95
C LEU A 307 -2.05 -74.16 60.43
N GLN A 308 -3.15 -73.79 59.78
CA GLN A 308 -4.48 -74.27 60.13
C GLN A 308 -4.61 -75.79 59.97
N GLU A 309 -4.11 -76.36 58.87
CA GLU A 309 -4.14 -77.79 58.63
C GLU A 309 -3.29 -78.56 59.66
N GLY A 310 -2.06 -78.11 59.89
CA GLY A 310 -1.15 -78.74 60.85
C GLY A 310 -1.71 -78.73 62.29
N THR A 311 -2.23 -77.57 62.71
CA THR A 311 -2.76 -77.40 64.06
C THR A 311 -4.06 -78.18 64.27
N GLY A 312 -4.91 -78.29 63.24
CA GLY A 312 -6.11 -79.12 63.27
C GLY A 312 -5.79 -80.61 63.48
N LYS A 313 -4.78 -81.13 62.77
CA LYS A 313 -4.31 -82.52 62.95
C LYS A 313 -3.73 -82.75 64.35
N LEU A 314 -2.87 -81.84 64.81
CA LEU A 314 -2.28 -81.93 66.15
C LEU A 314 -3.34 -81.91 67.26
N GLN A 315 -4.34 -81.03 67.15
CA GLN A 315 -5.44 -80.95 68.12
C GLN A 315 -6.25 -82.25 68.18
N ALA A 316 -6.52 -82.86 67.02
CA ALA A 316 -7.20 -84.15 66.96
C ALA A 316 -6.39 -85.25 67.67
N SER A 317 -5.10 -85.39 67.35
CA SER A 317 -4.23 -86.41 67.95
C SER A 317 -4.03 -86.21 69.46
N LEU A 318 -3.83 -84.97 69.93
CA LEU A 318 -3.69 -84.69 71.37
C LEU A 318 -5.01 -84.91 72.12
N SER A 319 -6.15 -84.58 71.53
CA SER A 319 -7.45 -84.83 72.13
C SER A 319 -7.75 -86.33 72.23
N GLU A 320 -7.38 -87.10 71.22
CA GLU A 320 -7.52 -88.56 71.20
C GLU A 320 -6.64 -89.21 72.28
N GLU A 321 -5.34 -88.85 72.35
CA GLU A 321 -4.46 -89.37 73.40
C GLU A 321 -4.88 -88.95 74.79
N ARG A 322 -5.37 -87.72 74.97
CA ARG A 322 -5.91 -87.26 76.25
C ARG A 322 -7.11 -88.10 76.68
N ALA A 323 -8.02 -88.42 75.76
CA ALA A 323 -9.16 -89.28 76.06
C ALA A 323 -8.72 -90.71 76.37
N SER A 324 -7.77 -91.24 75.60
CA SER A 324 -7.21 -92.59 75.78
C SER A 324 -6.49 -92.74 77.12
N LEU A 325 -5.61 -91.80 77.46
CA LEU A 325 -4.90 -91.75 78.75
C LEU A 325 -5.88 -91.57 79.92
N SER A 326 -6.93 -90.77 79.75
CA SER A 326 -8.00 -90.63 80.76
C SER A 326 -8.75 -91.95 80.99
N ASN A 327 -9.02 -92.73 79.94
CA ASN A 327 -9.65 -94.04 80.05
C ASN A 327 -8.74 -95.02 80.80
N THR A 328 -7.45 -95.06 80.46
CA THR A 328 -6.44 -95.88 81.17
C THR A 328 -6.34 -95.52 82.65
N LEU A 329 -6.39 -94.23 82.99
CA LEU A 329 -6.37 -93.76 84.38
C LEU A 329 -7.68 -94.01 85.15
N SER A 330 -8.74 -94.43 84.45
CA SER A 330 -10.03 -94.81 85.04
C SER A 330 -10.14 -96.32 85.29
N ASP A 331 -9.10 -97.09 84.97
CA ASP A 331 -9.01 -98.51 85.26
C ASP A 331 -9.12 -98.78 86.78
N PRO A 332 -9.84 -99.83 87.23
CA PRO A 332 -9.94 -100.19 88.64
C PRO A 332 -8.58 -100.33 89.35
N ALA A 333 -7.51 -100.71 88.65
CA ALA A 333 -6.15 -100.79 89.18
C ALA A 333 -5.65 -99.45 89.77
N CYS A 334 -6.14 -98.31 89.27
CA CYS A 334 -5.81 -96.97 89.77
C CYS A 334 -6.55 -96.57 91.07
N THR A 335 -7.45 -97.42 91.60
CA THR A 335 -8.13 -97.19 92.89
C THR A 335 -7.46 -97.89 94.07
N ASN A 336 -6.44 -98.72 93.81
CA ASN A 336 -5.67 -99.41 94.84
C ASN A 336 -4.77 -98.42 95.61
N GLY A 337 -4.77 -98.49 96.95
CA GLY A 337 -4.15 -97.48 97.82
C GLY A 337 -2.65 -97.25 97.60
N ALA A 338 -1.91 -98.24 97.09
CA ALA A 338 -0.49 -98.11 96.76
C ALA A 338 -0.21 -97.34 95.44
N VAL A 339 -1.20 -97.26 94.53
CA VAL A 339 -1.05 -96.75 93.16
C VAL A 339 -1.90 -95.48 92.92
N SER A 340 -2.93 -95.25 93.74
CA SER A 340 -3.92 -94.18 93.54
C SER A 340 -3.30 -92.77 93.49
N HIS A 341 -2.28 -92.49 94.30
CA HIS A 341 -1.60 -91.19 94.30
C HIS A 341 -0.97 -90.87 92.93
N THR A 342 -0.28 -91.83 92.34
CA THR A 342 0.39 -91.68 91.04
C THR A 342 -0.64 -91.48 89.91
N CYS A 343 -1.70 -92.30 89.86
CA CYS A 343 -2.76 -92.11 88.85
C CYS A 343 -3.49 -90.76 88.99
N ASN A 344 -3.76 -90.29 90.22
CA ASN A 344 -4.38 -88.99 90.43
C ASN A 344 -3.46 -87.83 90.03
N THR A 345 -2.15 -87.98 90.24
CA THR A 345 -1.13 -87.01 89.81
C THR A 345 -1.15 -86.85 88.29
N ILE A 346 -1.09 -87.95 87.54
CA ILE A 346 -1.20 -87.93 86.07
C ILE A 346 -2.55 -87.35 85.63
N ARG A 347 -3.65 -87.69 86.33
CA ARG A 347 -4.98 -87.18 85.97
C ARG A 347 -5.08 -85.66 86.09
N SER A 348 -4.40 -85.07 87.08
CA SER A 348 -4.37 -83.61 87.26
C SER A 348 -3.66 -82.87 86.14
N THR A 349 -2.75 -83.53 85.41
CA THR A 349 -1.96 -82.93 84.33
C THR A 349 -2.58 -83.13 82.94
N LEU A 350 -3.62 -83.96 82.78
CA LEU A 350 -4.31 -84.19 81.49
C LEU A 350 -4.84 -82.90 80.85
N SER A 351 -5.25 -81.91 81.65
CA SER A 351 -5.78 -80.65 81.15
C SER A 351 -4.76 -79.84 80.33
N GLN A 352 -3.48 -80.08 80.58
CA GLN A 352 -2.36 -79.40 79.95
C GLN A 352 -1.95 -80.04 78.61
N LEU A 353 -2.47 -81.23 78.29
CA LEU A 353 -2.27 -81.90 77.01
C LEU A 353 -3.24 -81.31 75.95
N GLY A 354 -2.80 -80.24 75.28
CA GLY A 354 -3.55 -79.53 74.24
C GLY A 354 -2.71 -78.50 73.47
N ILE A 355 -3.28 -77.92 72.41
CA ILE A 355 -2.64 -76.85 71.62
C ILE A 355 -2.69 -75.50 72.36
N ASN A 356 -1.70 -74.63 72.12
CA ASN A 356 -1.64 -73.28 72.67
C ASN A 356 -1.92 -72.20 71.61
N ALA A 357 -1.44 -72.39 70.38
CA ALA A 357 -1.78 -71.55 69.24
C ALA A 357 -2.99 -72.13 68.48
N ASP A 358 -4.03 -71.33 68.26
CA ASP A 358 -5.23 -71.72 67.52
C ASP A 358 -5.44 -70.80 66.31
N TYR A 359 -4.82 -71.18 65.20
CA TYR A 359 -4.86 -70.43 63.94
C TYR A 359 -6.21 -70.49 63.22
N SER A 360 -7.17 -71.29 63.69
CA SER A 360 -8.52 -71.38 63.10
C SER A 360 -9.37 -70.14 63.34
N LYS A 361 -9.01 -69.32 64.35
CA LYS A 361 -9.70 -68.08 64.72
C LYS A 361 -9.28 -66.86 63.88
N LEU A 362 -8.24 -67.00 63.06
CA LEU A 362 -7.75 -65.92 62.21
C LEU A 362 -8.63 -65.77 60.97
N GLN A 363 -8.85 -64.52 60.55
CA GLN A 363 -9.67 -64.16 59.40
C GLN A 363 -9.14 -64.79 58.09
N ASP A 364 -9.99 -64.93 57.08
CA ASP A 364 -9.56 -65.34 55.75
C ASP A 364 -9.17 -64.12 54.90
N VAL A 365 -7.95 -64.10 54.35
CA VAL A 365 -7.44 -63.01 53.50
C VAL A 365 -7.74 -63.20 52.00
N ARG A 366 -8.32 -64.34 51.59
CA ARG A 366 -8.58 -64.66 50.18
C ARG A 366 -9.51 -63.67 49.49
N HIS A 367 -10.47 -63.10 50.22
CA HIS A 367 -11.37 -62.09 49.67
C HIS A 367 -10.64 -60.78 49.34
N ALA A 368 -9.74 -60.32 50.23
CA ALA A 368 -8.90 -59.16 49.97
C ALA A 368 -7.93 -59.42 48.81
N LEU A 369 -7.37 -60.64 48.71
CA LEU A 369 -6.51 -61.05 47.61
C LEU A 369 -7.24 -61.05 46.25
N ALA A 370 -8.48 -61.56 46.18
CA ALA A 370 -9.28 -61.57 44.96
C ALA A 370 -9.63 -60.15 44.46
N ASN A 371 -9.91 -59.23 45.39
CA ASN A 371 -10.16 -57.82 45.07
C ASN A 371 -8.91 -57.14 44.51
N VAL A 372 -7.74 -57.37 45.11
CA VAL A 372 -6.46 -56.82 44.62
C VAL A 372 -6.09 -57.42 43.24
N ASP A 373 -6.34 -58.71 43.00
CA ASP A 373 -6.08 -59.36 41.70
C ASP A 373 -6.97 -58.80 40.58
N THR A 374 -8.21 -58.45 40.89
CA THR A 374 -9.16 -57.83 39.94
C THR A 374 -8.70 -56.44 39.54
N VAL A 375 -8.21 -55.65 40.50
CA VAL A 375 -7.68 -54.30 40.25
C VAL A 375 -6.40 -54.33 39.41
N LEU A 376 -5.46 -55.25 39.71
CA LEU A 376 -4.18 -55.38 39.01
C LEU A 376 -4.31 -55.76 37.52
N LYS A 377 -5.44 -56.34 37.10
CA LYS A 377 -5.73 -56.62 35.67
C LYS A 377 -6.04 -55.36 34.86
N THR A 378 -6.31 -54.24 35.53
CA THR A 378 -6.60 -52.96 34.89
C THR A 378 -5.32 -52.14 34.77
N ASP A 379 -4.90 -51.83 33.54
CA ASP A 379 -3.69 -51.05 33.27
C ASP A 379 -3.90 -49.55 33.59
N LEU A 380 -3.69 -49.18 34.85
CA LEU A 380 -3.75 -47.80 35.34
C LEU A 380 -2.77 -46.86 34.62
N SER A 381 -1.66 -47.38 34.09
CA SER A 381 -0.66 -46.57 33.38
C SER A 381 -1.19 -46.09 32.03
N ASN A 382 -1.92 -46.93 31.32
CA ASN A 382 -2.55 -46.58 30.04
C ASN A 382 -3.65 -45.52 30.22
N ILE A 383 -4.37 -45.57 31.34
CA ILE A 383 -5.47 -44.64 31.65
C ILE A 383 -4.96 -43.20 31.83
N VAL A 384 -3.82 -42.99 32.51
CA VAL A 384 -3.22 -41.64 32.68
C VAL A 384 -2.60 -41.14 31.37
N GLN A 385 -2.00 -42.03 30.59
CA GLN A 385 -1.45 -41.67 29.28
C GLN A 385 -2.53 -41.15 28.33
N LYS A 386 -3.71 -41.78 28.32
CA LYS A 386 -4.85 -41.36 27.48
C LYS A 386 -5.32 -39.93 27.76
N GLY A 387 -5.31 -39.48 29.03
CA GLY A 387 -5.67 -38.10 29.37
C GLY A 387 -4.72 -37.06 28.74
N TYR A 388 -3.43 -37.37 28.68
CA TYR A 388 -2.43 -36.51 28.02
C TYR A 388 -2.59 -36.50 26.50
N THR A 389 -2.88 -37.66 25.90
CA THR A 389 -3.20 -37.74 24.47
C THR A 389 -4.44 -36.93 24.14
N SER A 390 -5.48 -36.99 24.98
CA SER A 390 -6.71 -36.22 24.82
C SER A 390 -6.47 -34.70 24.83
N PHE A 391 -5.64 -34.19 25.76
CA PHE A 391 -5.25 -32.78 25.78
C PHE A 391 -4.40 -32.38 24.57
N ASN A 392 -3.42 -33.19 24.18
CA ASN A 392 -2.57 -32.90 23.01
C ASN A 392 -3.31 -33.02 21.67
N ASP A 393 -4.44 -33.73 21.65
CA ASP A 393 -5.32 -33.82 20.49
C ASP A 393 -6.24 -32.58 20.32
N THR A 394 -6.10 -31.55 21.17
CA THR A 394 -6.84 -30.27 21.03
C THR A 394 -6.78 -29.69 19.60
N PRO A 395 -5.64 -29.63 18.89
CA PRO A 395 -5.59 -29.18 17.49
C PRO A 395 -6.43 -30.04 16.54
N LYS A 396 -6.51 -31.35 16.78
CA LYS A 396 -7.31 -32.29 15.99
C LYS A 396 -8.81 -32.11 16.29
N LEU A 397 -9.17 -31.97 17.57
CA LEU A 397 -10.55 -31.69 18.00
C LEU A 397 -11.08 -30.39 17.37
N VAL A 398 -10.30 -29.32 17.41
CA VAL A 398 -10.63 -28.03 16.77
C VAL A 398 -10.87 -28.21 15.27
N LYS A 399 -10.01 -28.97 14.59
CA LYS A 399 -10.15 -29.25 13.15
C LYS A 399 -11.44 -30.04 12.84
N GLU A 400 -11.79 -31.01 13.68
CA GLU A 400 -12.98 -31.84 13.50
C GLU A 400 -14.27 -31.05 13.77
N GLN A 401 -14.34 -30.32 14.90
CA GLN A 401 -15.50 -29.50 15.26
C GLN A 401 -15.75 -28.35 14.26
N THR A 402 -14.69 -27.76 13.70
CA THR A 402 -14.80 -26.63 12.76
C THR A 402 -14.97 -27.05 11.30
N LYS A 403 -14.93 -28.35 10.97
CA LYS A 403 -14.94 -28.86 9.59
C LYS A 403 -16.12 -28.33 8.74
N ASN A 404 -17.33 -28.34 9.29
CA ASN A 404 -18.52 -27.87 8.59
C ASN A 404 -18.51 -26.34 8.41
N ILE A 405 -18.02 -25.61 9.41
CA ILE A 405 -17.91 -24.15 9.39
C ILE A 405 -16.88 -23.74 8.33
N VAL A 406 -15.71 -24.39 8.30
CA VAL A 406 -14.69 -24.18 7.28
C VAL A 406 -15.27 -24.39 5.88
N SER A 407 -16.00 -25.50 5.65
CA SER A 407 -16.67 -25.75 4.36
C SER A 407 -17.65 -24.62 3.98
N GLY A 408 -18.45 -24.13 4.94
CA GLY A 408 -19.36 -23.00 4.74
C GLY A 408 -18.62 -21.69 4.40
N VAL A 409 -17.51 -21.40 5.09
CA VAL A 409 -16.67 -20.24 4.78
C VAL A 409 -16.10 -20.34 3.36
N LYS A 410 -15.61 -21.52 2.95
CA LYS A 410 -15.08 -21.72 1.59
C LYS A 410 -16.11 -21.36 0.51
N GLY A 411 -17.35 -21.86 0.65
CA GLY A 411 -18.43 -21.52 -0.28
C GLY A 411 -18.81 -20.03 -0.28
N MET A 412 -18.74 -19.37 0.87
CA MET A 412 -18.96 -17.93 0.96
C MET A 412 -17.85 -17.12 0.27
N LEU A 413 -16.59 -17.55 0.41
CA LEU A 413 -15.45 -16.91 -0.28
C LEU A 413 -15.55 -17.04 -1.80
N ASP A 414 -16.07 -18.17 -2.31
CA ASP A 414 -16.38 -18.36 -3.72
C ASP A 414 -17.47 -17.40 -4.19
N LYS A 415 -18.55 -17.26 -3.41
CA LYS A 415 -19.65 -16.33 -3.69
C LYS A 415 -19.18 -14.88 -3.74
N ILE A 416 -18.37 -14.45 -2.77
CA ILE A 416 -17.78 -13.10 -2.72
C ILE A 416 -16.93 -12.85 -3.98
N GLY A 417 -16.13 -13.83 -4.41
CA GLY A 417 -15.35 -13.74 -5.65
C GLY A 417 -16.23 -13.53 -6.89
N MET A 418 -17.35 -14.25 -6.98
CA MET A 418 -18.32 -14.06 -8.06
C MET A 418 -19.02 -12.70 -8.01
N GLU A 419 -19.33 -12.18 -6.82
CA GLU A 419 -19.93 -10.85 -6.66
C GLU A 419 -18.95 -9.72 -7.05
N ILE A 420 -17.65 -9.86 -6.74
CA ILE A 420 -16.61 -8.91 -7.15
C ILE A 420 -16.46 -8.89 -8.68
N ILE A 421 -16.37 -10.07 -9.33
CA ILE A 421 -16.30 -10.19 -10.79
C ILE A 421 -17.60 -9.70 -11.45
N GLY A 422 -18.75 -9.98 -10.82
CA GLY A 422 -20.04 -9.49 -11.30
C GLY A 422 -20.15 -7.97 -11.25
N PHE A 423 -19.63 -7.34 -10.20
CA PHE A 423 -19.63 -5.89 -10.04
C PHE A 423 -18.73 -5.19 -11.04
N SER A 424 -17.52 -5.71 -11.32
CA SER A 424 -16.66 -5.12 -12.35
C SER A 424 -17.32 -5.14 -13.73
N LYS A 425 -18.04 -6.22 -14.05
CA LYS A 425 -18.81 -6.39 -15.30
C LYS A 425 -20.11 -5.58 -15.36
N MET A 426 -20.63 -5.13 -14.22
CA MET A 426 -21.83 -4.29 -14.16
C MET A 426 -21.57 -2.90 -14.75
N PHE A 427 -20.31 -2.46 -14.75
CA PHE A 427 -19.92 -1.26 -15.44
C PHE A 427 -19.72 -1.59 -16.92
N PRO A 428 -20.40 -0.90 -17.85
CA PRO A 428 -20.18 -1.07 -19.29
C PRO A 428 -18.86 -0.40 -19.71
N VAL A 429 -17.77 -0.59 -18.95
CA VAL A 429 -16.45 0.00 -19.21
C VAL A 429 -15.91 -0.53 -20.53
N GLU A 430 -16.01 -1.84 -20.78
CA GLU A 430 -15.60 -2.42 -22.08
C GLU A 430 -16.38 -1.83 -23.25
N ALA A 431 -17.72 -1.79 -23.17
CA ALA A 431 -18.54 -1.26 -24.25
C ALA A 431 -18.34 0.24 -24.46
N SER A 432 -18.20 1.01 -23.38
CA SER A 432 -17.96 2.46 -23.43
C SER A 432 -16.58 2.77 -23.97
N LEU A 433 -15.55 2.03 -23.55
CA LEU A 433 -14.18 2.18 -24.06
C LEU A 433 -14.05 1.68 -25.49
N ALA A 434 -14.79 0.64 -25.90
CA ALA A 434 -14.85 0.22 -27.30
C ALA A 434 -15.46 1.32 -28.19
N ASN A 435 -16.59 1.92 -27.77
CA ASN A 435 -17.18 3.06 -28.45
C ASN A 435 -16.23 4.26 -28.48
N PHE A 436 -15.50 4.51 -27.39
CA PHE A 436 -14.49 5.56 -27.33
C PHE A 436 -13.32 5.28 -28.28
N THR A 437 -12.81 4.05 -28.35
CA THR A 437 -11.76 3.66 -29.31
C THR A 437 -12.21 3.80 -30.76
N ILE A 438 -13.48 3.51 -31.06
CA ILE A 438 -14.09 3.77 -32.38
C ILE A 438 -14.11 5.28 -32.64
N PHE A 439 -14.61 6.09 -31.69
CA PHE A 439 -14.62 7.54 -31.79
C PHE A 439 -13.23 8.14 -32.03
N LEU A 440 -12.19 7.64 -31.33
CA LEU A 440 -10.81 8.05 -31.54
C LEU A 440 -10.28 7.63 -32.91
N THR A 441 -10.67 6.46 -33.40
CA THR A 441 -10.22 5.97 -34.71
C THR A 441 -10.85 6.77 -35.84
N ASP A 442 -12.15 7.08 -35.74
CA ASP A 442 -12.84 7.92 -36.71
C ASP A 442 -12.37 9.38 -36.61
N GLY A 443 -12.16 9.90 -35.40
CA GLY A 443 -11.55 11.20 -35.17
C GLY A 443 -10.16 11.32 -35.78
N GLN A 444 -9.30 10.31 -35.59
CA GLN A 444 -7.97 10.26 -36.21
C GLN A 444 -8.07 10.24 -37.74
N LYS A 445 -8.92 9.40 -38.33
CA LYS A 445 -9.13 9.36 -39.79
C LYS A 445 -9.63 10.69 -40.33
N ASN A 446 -10.56 11.33 -39.62
CA ASN A 446 -11.05 12.65 -40.00
C ASN A 446 -9.91 13.68 -39.97
N ILE A 447 -9.10 13.73 -38.92
CA ILE A 447 -7.96 14.63 -38.82
C ILE A 447 -6.92 14.34 -39.93
N GLU A 448 -6.60 13.07 -40.18
CA GLU A 448 -5.69 12.66 -41.25
C GLU A 448 -6.20 13.08 -42.64
N SER A 449 -7.52 13.06 -42.86
CA SER A 449 -8.13 13.54 -44.11
C SER A 449 -7.94 15.05 -44.34
N PHE A 450 -7.74 15.82 -43.26
CA PHE A 450 -7.44 17.26 -43.33
C PHE A 450 -5.96 17.56 -43.57
N TYR A 451 -5.03 16.61 -43.40
CA TYR A 451 -3.59 16.87 -43.58
C TYR A 451 -3.22 17.45 -44.95
N PRO A 452 -3.75 16.95 -46.10
CA PRO A 452 -3.47 17.56 -47.39
C PRO A 452 -4.00 19.00 -47.51
N GLN A 453 -5.12 19.30 -46.87
CA GLN A 453 -5.70 20.65 -46.86
C GLN A 453 -4.86 21.59 -45.99
N ILE A 454 -4.37 21.11 -44.84
CA ILE A 454 -3.44 21.86 -43.98
C ILE A 454 -2.13 22.14 -44.73
N ASP A 455 -1.59 21.17 -45.47
CA ASP A 455 -0.38 21.36 -46.27
C ASP A 455 -0.60 22.39 -47.39
N GLN A 456 -1.75 22.37 -48.05
CA GLN A 456 -2.12 23.38 -49.04
C GLN A 456 -2.28 24.77 -48.41
N MET A 457 -2.97 24.87 -47.26
CA MET A 457 -3.14 26.12 -46.53
C MET A 457 -1.80 26.68 -46.06
N ASP A 458 -0.88 25.85 -45.56
CA ASP A 458 0.46 26.26 -45.19
C ASP A 458 1.25 26.75 -46.39
N PHE A 459 1.16 26.06 -47.53
CA PHE A 459 1.81 26.50 -48.76
C PHE A 459 1.33 27.89 -49.19
N TYR A 460 0.01 28.14 -49.21
CA TYR A 460 -0.53 29.47 -49.54
C TYR A 460 -0.16 30.53 -48.49
N ARG A 461 -0.23 30.20 -47.20
CA ARG A 461 0.19 31.08 -46.09
C ARG A 461 1.66 31.46 -46.23
N TRP A 462 2.52 30.47 -46.47
CA TRP A 462 3.96 30.65 -46.60
C TRP A 462 4.30 31.54 -47.80
N ILE A 463 3.68 31.29 -48.96
CA ILE A 463 3.84 32.13 -50.16
C ILE A 463 3.34 33.55 -49.91
N GLY A 464 2.18 33.71 -49.27
CA GLY A 464 1.63 35.02 -48.93
C GLY A 464 2.59 35.84 -48.06
N CYS A 465 3.15 35.23 -47.02
CA CYS A 465 4.12 35.88 -46.15
C CYS A 465 5.43 36.21 -46.90
N VAL A 466 5.92 35.30 -47.77
CA VAL A 466 7.10 35.57 -48.61
C VAL A 466 6.83 36.72 -49.58
N ALA A 467 5.66 36.79 -50.21
CA ALA A 467 5.29 37.88 -51.11
C ALA A 467 5.28 39.24 -50.40
N VAL A 468 4.77 39.30 -49.15
CA VAL A 468 4.83 40.49 -48.30
C VAL A 468 6.27 40.91 -48.02
N LEU A 469 7.16 39.96 -47.68
CA LEU A 469 8.58 40.23 -47.46
C LEU A 469 9.30 40.68 -48.75
N CYS A 470 8.94 40.12 -49.90
CA CYS A 470 9.49 40.52 -51.20
C CYS A 470 9.21 42.00 -51.51
N MET A 471 8.12 42.60 -51.02
CA MET A 471 7.87 44.04 -51.16
C MET A 471 8.95 44.88 -50.47
N VAL A 472 9.39 44.46 -49.27
CA VAL A 472 10.47 45.11 -48.51
C VAL A 472 11.82 44.85 -49.17
N VAL A 473 12.08 43.62 -49.60
CA VAL A 473 13.32 43.24 -50.29
C VAL A 473 13.48 44.00 -51.59
N LEU A 474 12.40 44.26 -52.34
CA LEU A 474 12.44 45.06 -53.56
C LEU A 474 12.90 46.50 -53.28
N VAL A 475 12.38 47.13 -52.23
CA VAL A 475 12.85 48.46 -51.79
C VAL A 475 14.33 48.42 -51.39
N LEU A 476 14.74 47.40 -50.64
CA LEU A 476 16.15 47.21 -50.28
C LEU A 476 17.05 47.01 -51.50
N ALA A 477 16.59 46.26 -52.51
CA ALA A 477 17.33 46.05 -53.75
C ALA A 477 17.58 47.38 -54.47
N PHE A 478 16.55 48.24 -54.57
CA PHE A 478 16.71 49.59 -55.13
C PHE A 478 17.65 50.46 -54.30
N ASN A 479 17.58 50.39 -52.97
CA ASN A 479 18.49 51.13 -52.08
C ASN A 479 19.95 50.67 -52.24
N VAL A 480 20.20 49.37 -52.26
CA VAL A 480 21.54 48.78 -52.38
C VAL A 480 22.12 49.03 -53.78
N LEU A 481 21.36 48.77 -54.84
CA LEU A 481 21.81 49.07 -56.21
C LEU A 481 22.02 50.57 -56.42
N GLY A 482 21.14 51.40 -55.85
CA GLY A 482 21.26 52.85 -55.85
C GLY A 482 22.51 53.35 -55.14
N LEU A 483 22.85 52.75 -53.99
CA LEU A 483 24.09 53.00 -53.26
C LEU A 483 25.31 52.56 -54.07
N LEU A 484 25.34 51.33 -54.59
CA LEU A 484 26.47 50.80 -55.35
C LEU A 484 26.75 51.62 -56.62
N CYS A 485 25.74 51.85 -57.46
CA CYS A 485 25.87 52.65 -58.67
C CYS A 485 26.18 54.12 -58.34
N GLY A 486 25.57 54.65 -57.27
CA GLY A 486 25.79 56.00 -56.81
C GLY A 486 27.22 56.25 -56.33
N THR A 487 27.76 55.39 -55.46
CA THR A 487 29.11 55.52 -54.91
C THR A 487 30.20 55.17 -55.93
N CYS A 488 30.05 54.09 -56.69
CA CYS A 488 31.05 53.67 -57.67
C CYS A 488 31.07 54.57 -58.92
N GLY A 489 29.91 55.11 -59.32
CA GLY A 489 29.80 56.03 -60.44
C GLY A 489 30.11 57.48 -60.10
N TYR A 490 30.32 57.81 -58.81
CA TYR A 490 30.57 59.19 -58.39
C TYR A 490 32.00 59.61 -58.71
N ASP A 491 32.12 60.65 -59.54
CA ASP A 491 33.37 61.32 -59.81
C ASP A 491 33.46 62.62 -58.99
N LYS A 492 34.58 62.85 -58.31
CA LYS A 492 34.85 64.06 -57.52
C LYS A 492 35.14 65.27 -58.41
N GLN A 493 35.59 65.05 -59.65
CA GLN A 493 35.98 66.11 -60.58
C GLN A 493 34.81 66.55 -61.47
N ALA A 494 33.76 65.73 -61.59
CA ALA A 494 32.56 66.07 -62.34
C ALA A 494 31.67 67.04 -61.57
N THR A 495 31.21 68.10 -62.24
CA THR A 495 30.25 69.04 -61.68
C THR A 495 28.84 68.42 -61.58
N PRO A 496 27.95 68.90 -60.70
CA PRO A 496 26.58 68.40 -60.58
C PRO A 496 25.79 68.26 -61.90
N THR A 497 26.04 69.14 -62.88
CA THR A 497 25.43 69.10 -64.22
C THR A 497 26.08 68.10 -65.19
N THR A 498 27.33 67.67 -64.95
CA THR A 498 28.11 66.80 -65.86
C THR A 498 28.29 65.36 -65.34
N ARG A 499 27.54 64.96 -64.29
CA ARG A 499 27.66 63.63 -63.68
C ARG A 499 27.53 62.46 -64.67
N GLY A 500 28.35 61.43 -64.44
CA GLY A 500 28.39 60.21 -65.24
C GLY A 500 27.08 59.41 -65.20
N CYS A 501 26.85 58.61 -66.24
CA CYS A 501 25.62 57.81 -66.43
C CYS A 501 25.37 56.83 -65.27
N LEU A 502 26.43 56.22 -64.74
CA LEU A 502 26.35 55.27 -63.62
C LEU A 502 25.88 55.94 -62.31
N SER A 503 26.41 57.13 -61.99
CA SER A 503 25.96 57.89 -60.81
C SER A 503 24.51 58.33 -60.95
N ASN A 504 24.14 58.85 -62.13
CA ASN A 504 22.77 59.28 -62.39
C ASN A 504 21.76 58.13 -62.24
N THR A 505 22.13 56.95 -62.74
CA THR A 505 21.36 55.71 -62.54
C THR A 505 21.22 55.38 -61.06
N GLY A 506 22.29 55.46 -60.27
CA GLY A 506 22.24 55.24 -58.82
C GLY A 506 21.25 56.17 -58.10
N GLY A 507 21.27 57.47 -58.43
CA GLY A 507 20.32 58.43 -57.90
C GLY A 507 18.86 58.18 -58.32
N ASN A 508 18.63 57.70 -59.54
CA ASN A 508 17.29 57.30 -60.00
C ASN A 508 16.79 56.04 -59.31
N LEU A 509 17.66 55.05 -59.06
CA LEU A 509 17.33 53.84 -58.32
C LEU A 509 16.95 54.13 -56.86
N LEU A 510 17.67 55.04 -56.18
CA LEU A 510 17.29 55.50 -54.84
C LEU A 510 15.89 56.15 -54.83
N MET A 511 15.57 56.97 -55.84
CA MET A 511 14.25 57.57 -55.97
C MET A 511 13.16 56.56 -56.34
N ALA A 512 13.47 55.52 -57.11
CA ALA A 512 12.56 54.41 -57.36
C ALA A 512 12.24 53.65 -56.06
N GLY A 513 13.25 53.38 -55.23
CA GLY A 513 13.08 52.79 -53.90
C GLY A 513 12.17 53.62 -52.99
N VAL A 514 12.31 54.96 -53.01
CA VAL A 514 11.41 55.89 -52.31
C VAL A 514 9.97 55.76 -52.81
N GLY A 515 9.78 55.70 -54.14
CA GLY A 515 8.47 55.52 -54.75
C GLY A 515 7.78 54.24 -54.30
N PHE A 516 8.45 53.10 -54.41
CA PHE A 516 7.93 51.81 -53.94
C PHE A 516 7.70 51.78 -52.42
N SER A 517 8.51 52.49 -51.64
CA SER A 517 8.31 52.60 -50.20
C SER A 517 6.97 53.26 -49.87
N PHE A 518 6.63 54.38 -50.51
CA PHE A 518 5.32 55.03 -50.30
C PHE A 518 4.14 54.16 -50.78
N ILE A 519 4.33 53.35 -51.83
CA ILE A 519 3.29 52.44 -52.33
C ILE A 519 3.01 51.31 -51.35
N PHE A 520 4.05 50.66 -50.80
CA PHE A 520 3.89 49.43 -50.03
C PHE A 520 3.76 49.65 -48.51
N VAL A 521 4.42 50.67 -47.93
CA VAL A 521 4.60 50.74 -46.47
C VAL A 521 3.28 50.88 -45.70
N TRP A 522 2.26 51.54 -46.26
CA TRP A 522 0.95 51.65 -45.60
C TRP A 522 0.18 50.32 -45.63
N ILE A 523 0.31 49.52 -46.70
CA ILE A 523 -0.26 48.17 -46.80
C ILE A 523 0.42 47.26 -45.77
N LEU A 524 1.76 47.29 -45.72
CA LEU A 524 2.55 46.51 -44.78
C LEU A 524 2.20 46.88 -43.32
N MET A 525 2.05 48.18 -43.02
CA MET A 525 1.65 48.62 -41.68
C MET A 525 0.21 48.20 -41.34
N GLY A 526 -0.69 48.13 -42.32
CA GLY A 526 -2.04 47.60 -42.12
C GLY A 526 -2.03 46.13 -41.69
N ILE A 527 -1.20 45.32 -42.34
CA ILE A 527 -0.97 43.91 -41.97
C ILE A 527 -0.37 43.82 -40.57
N VAL A 528 0.71 44.57 -40.30
CA VAL A 528 1.38 44.57 -38.99
C VAL A 528 0.41 44.96 -37.87
N THR A 529 -0.34 46.05 -38.05
CA THR A 529 -1.28 46.55 -37.03
C THR A 529 -2.37 45.53 -36.73
N THR A 530 -2.91 44.88 -37.77
CA THR A 530 -3.94 43.85 -37.62
C THR A 530 -3.41 42.63 -36.86
N LEU A 531 -2.24 42.12 -37.27
CA LEU A 531 -1.62 40.96 -36.62
C LEU A 531 -1.15 41.28 -35.20
N PHE A 532 -0.66 42.49 -34.93
CA PHE A 532 -0.29 42.94 -33.59
C PHE A 532 -1.48 42.97 -32.64
N VAL A 533 -2.58 43.61 -33.05
CA VAL A 533 -3.77 43.73 -32.21
C VAL A 533 -4.35 42.35 -31.93
N VAL A 534 -4.50 41.51 -32.96
CA VAL A 534 -5.08 40.17 -32.81
C VAL A 534 -4.11 39.23 -32.06
N GLY A 535 -2.89 39.05 -32.58
CA GLY A 535 -1.92 38.10 -32.05
C GLY A 535 -1.40 38.47 -30.66
N GLY A 536 -1.20 39.76 -30.39
CA GLY A 536 -0.79 40.22 -29.06
C GLY A 536 -1.90 40.07 -28.01
N ASN A 537 -3.17 40.29 -28.38
CA ASN A 537 -4.30 40.03 -27.49
C ASN A 537 -4.46 38.53 -27.22
N VAL A 538 -4.37 37.68 -28.26
CA VAL A 538 -4.44 36.21 -28.08
C VAL A 538 -3.32 35.73 -27.16
N GLU A 539 -2.11 36.27 -27.29
CA GLU A 539 -1.00 35.96 -26.38
C GLU A 539 -1.35 36.29 -24.92
N LYS A 540 -1.82 37.52 -24.66
CA LYS A 540 -2.09 38.03 -23.31
C LYS A 540 -3.38 37.50 -22.66
N LEU A 541 -4.41 37.23 -23.44
CA LEU A 541 -5.73 36.82 -22.94
C LEU A 541 -5.98 35.30 -23.03
N VAL A 542 -5.23 34.57 -23.86
CA VAL A 542 -5.42 33.14 -24.07
C VAL A 542 -4.16 32.34 -23.73
N CYS A 543 -3.03 32.60 -24.39
CA CYS A 543 -1.85 31.74 -24.26
C CYS A 543 -1.17 31.82 -22.88
N GLU A 544 -0.85 33.02 -22.40
CA GLU A 544 -0.25 33.20 -21.08
C GLU A 544 -1.17 32.70 -19.92
N PRO A 545 -2.49 32.99 -19.92
CA PRO A 545 -3.41 32.44 -18.92
C PRO A 545 -3.66 30.93 -19.04
N LEU A 546 -3.48 30.33 -20.23
CA LEU A 546 -3.57 28.89 -20.43
C LEU A 546 -2.35 28.20 -19.81
N ALA A 547 -1.14 28.67 -20.12
CA ALA A 547 0.11 28.18 -19.54
C ALA A 547 0.14 28.28 -18.01
N ASN A 548 -0.31 29.42 -17.47
CA ASN A 548 -0.40 29.66 -16.03
C ASN A 548 -1.68 29.10 -15.38
N ARG A 549 -2.51 28.36 -16.13
CA ARG A 549 -3.73 27.67 -15.66
C ARG A 549 -4.79 28.60 -15.07
N GLN A 550 -4.68 29.91 -15.32
CA GLN A 550 -5.65 30.90 -14.86
C GLN A 550 -6.96 30.82 -15.66
N LEU A 551 -6.89 30.37 -16.91
CA LEU A 551 -8.07 30.16 -17.76
C LEU A 551 -8.99 29.06 -17.21
N TYR A 552 -8.45 28.00 -16.62
CA TYR A 552 -9.25 26.93 -15.99
C TYR A 552 -10.11 27.47 -14.86
N LYS A 553 -9.59 28.43 -14.07
CA LYS A 553 -10.34 29.09 -13.00
C LYS A 553 -11.56 29.89 -13.51
N ILE A 554 -11.59 30.28 -14.78
CA ILE A 554 -12.76 30.92 -15.41
C ILE A 554 -13.79 29.84 -15.78
N ILE A 555 -13.36 28.79 -16.47
CA ILE A 555 -14.24 27.67 -16.87
C ILE A 555 -14.89 27.01 -15.64
N ASP A 556 -14.14 26.91 -14.55
CA ASP A 556 -14.58 26.34 -13.27
C ASP A 556 -15.46 27.29 -12.44
N THR A 557 -15.72 28.52 -12.91
CA THR A 557 -16.60 29.45 -12.20
C THR A 557 -18.06 28.99 -12.31
N PRO A 558 -18.79 28.88 -11.17
CA PRO A 558 -20.15 28.37 -11.17
C PRO A 558 -21.09 29.13 -12.11
N TYR A 559 -21.92 28.40 -12.86
CA TYR A 559 -22.92 28.90 -13.81
C TYR A 559 -22.37 29.74 -14.96
N LEU A 560 -21.05 29.83 -15.14
CA LEU A 560 -20.45 30.73 -16.12
C LEU A 560 -20.54 30.22 -17.55
N VAL A 561 -20.26 28.93 -17.78
CA VAL A 561 -20.26 28.34 -19.13
C VAL A 561 -21.67 27.96 -19.59
N HIS A 562 -22.54 27.60 -18.65
CA HIS A 562 -23.91 27.19 -18.96
C HIS A 562 -24.88 27.59 -17.83
N PRO A 563 -25.96 28.35 -18.11
CA PRO A 563 -26.82 28.92 -17.08
C PRO A 563 -27.56 27.87 -16.23
N ALA A 564 -27.84 26.70 -16.80
CA ALA A 564 -28.52 25.60 -16.10
C ALA A 564 -27.57 24.63 -15.34
N LYS A 565 -26.24 24.79 -15.44
CA LYS A 565 -25.28 23.86 -14.83
C LYS A 565 -24.35 24.63 -13.90
N LYS A 566 -24.40 24.34 -12.60
CA LYS A 566 -23.49 24.92 -11.58
C LYS A 566 -22.04 24.68 -12.01
N ASN A 567 -21.61 23.42 -12.11
CA ASN A 567 -20.28 23.07 -12.59
C ASN A 567 -20.36 22.48 -14.01
N PHE A 568 -19.59 23.04 -14.95
CA PHE A 568 -19.66 22.68 -16.38
C PHE A 568 -19.24 21.23 -16.65
N LEU A 569 -18.03 20.87 -16.21
CA LEU A 569 -17.41 19.58 -16.48
C LEU A 569 -18.24 18.39 -15.97
N PRO A 570 -18.63 18.31 -14.68
CA PRO A 570 -19.47 17.20 -14.19
C PRO A 570 -20.89 17.23 -14.76
N GLY A 571 -21.43 18.43 -15.05
CA GLY A 571 -22.71 18.55 -15.75
C GLY A 571 -22.66 18.08 -17.22
N MET A 572 -21.48 18.03 -17.84
CA MET A 572 -21.26 17.48 -19.17
C MET A 572 -20.98 15.97 -19.13
N LEU A 573 -20.07 15.53 -18.25
CA LEU A 573 -19.61 14.14 -18.16
C LEU A 573 -20.62 13.22 -17.48
N PHE A 574 -21.24 13.66 -16.39
CA PHE A 574 -22.07 12.82 -15.51
C PHE A 574 -23.54 13.22 -15.51
N GLN A 575 -23.91 14.25 -16.28
CA GLN A 575 -25.23 14.88 -16.24
C GLN A 575 -25.65 15.35 -14.83
N ASN A 576 -24.71 15.50 -13.91
CA ASN A 576 -24.93 15.94 -12.54
C ASN A 576 -24.04 17.17 -12.23
N PRO A 577 -24.60 18.39 -12.31
CA PRO A 577 -23.83 19.62 -12.15
C PRO A 577 -23.47 19.95 -10.69
N ASN A 578 -23.93 19.17 -9.71
CA ASN A 578 -23.73 19.46 -8.29
C ASN A 578 -22.43 18.86 -7.71
N ILE A 579 -21.73 18.02 -8.47
CA ILE A 579 -20.44 17.44 -8.06
C ILE A 579 -19.38 18.54 -8.12
N ASP A 580 -18.57 18.70 -7.08
CA ASP A 580 -17.51 19.73 -7.00
C ASP A 580 -16.22 19.29 -7.74
N LEU A 581 -16.36 18.81 -8.98
CA LEU A 581 -15.26 18.50 -9.88
C LEU A 581 -14.92 19.71 -10.76
N THR A 582 -13.65 20.13 -10.71
CA THR A 582 -13.13 21.24 -11.51
C THR A 582 -12.22 20.73 -12.64
N LEU A 583 -12.20 21.43 -13.78
CA LEU A 583 -11.28 21.15 -14.88
C LEU A 583 -9.83 21.34 -14.43
N GLY A 584 -9.57 22.37 -13.62
CA GLY A 584 -8.24 22.62 -13.07
C GLY A 584 -7.73 21.48 -12.18
N SER A 585 -8.58 20.91 -11.31
CA SER A 585 -8.21 19.74 -10.49
C SER A 585 -7.99 18.50 -11.33
N MET A 586 -8.93 18.18 -12.24
CA MET A 586 -8.81 17.02 -13.13
C MET A 586 -7.53 17.07 -13.97
N TYR A 587 -7.24 18.23 -14.57
CA TYR A 587 -6.02 18.41 -15.36
C TYR A 587 -4.77 18.23 -14.49
N ARG A 588 -4.73 18.82 -13.28
CA ARG A 588 -3.58 18.68 -12.38
C ARG A 588 -3.34 17.22 -12.01
N ASP A 589 -4.39 16.50 -11.62
CA ASP A 589 -4.27 15.12 -11.19
C ASP A 589 -3.82 14.21 -12.35
N CYS A 590 -4.31 14.48 -13.57
CA CYS A 590 -3.83 13.80 -14.78
C CYS A 590 -2.41 14.20 -15.18
N TYR A 591 -2.01 15.46 -14.96
CA TYR A 591 -0.65 15.92 -15.21
C TYR A 591 0.35 15.22 -14.28
N GLU A 592 -0.03 14.96 -13.03
CA GLU A 592 0.73 14.16 -12.06
C GLU A 592 0.64 12.65 -12.31
N ASN A 593 -0.02 12.22 -13.38
CA ASN A 593 -0.19 10.82 -13.79
C ASN A 593 -1.01 9.96 -12.78
N ASN A 594 -1.93 10.58 -12.03
CA ASN A 594 -2.85 9.84 -11.17
C ASN A 594 -3.87 9.03 -12.00
N GLY A 595 -4.52 8.06 -11.36
CA GLY A 595 -5.56 7.24 -11.97
C GLY A 595 -6.83 8.05 -12.26
N LEU A 596 -7.52 7.73 -13.37
CA LEU A 596 -8.72 8.44 -13.81
C LEU A 596 -9.82 8.44 -12.75
N TYR A 597 -9.92 7.37 -11.95
CA TYR A 597 -10.90 7.26 -10.86
C TYR A 597 -10.74 8.38 -9.81
N HIS A 598 -9.49 8.73 -9.48
CA HIS A 598 -9.18 9.83 -8.56
C HIS A 598 -9.38 11.19 -9.25
N ALA A 599 -8.83 11.38 -10.45
CA ALA A 599 -8.88 12.65 -11.17
C ALA A 599 -10.31 13.12 -11.50
N LEU A 600 -11.24 12.19 -11.74
CA LEU A 600 -12.66 12.47 -11.97
C LEU A 600 -13.52 12.43 -10.70
N GLN A 601 -12.93 12.16 -9.53
CA GLN A 601 -13.63 11.98 -8.25
C GLN A 601 -14.80 10.99 -8.36
N LEU A 602 -14.59 9.88 -9.07
CA LEU A 602 -15.63 8.88 -9.33
C LEU A 602 -16.13 8.21 -8.04
N GLU A 603 -15.41 8.34 -6.93
CA GLU A 603 -15.86 7.91 -5.60
C GLU A 603 -17.17 8.55 -5.15
N THR A 604 -17.48 9.77 -5.63
CA THR A 604 -18.73 10.49 -5.31
C THR A 604 -19.97 9.85 -5.96
N MET A 605 -19.78 9.13 -7.06
CA MET A 605 -20.84 8.43 -7.79
C MET A 605 -20.78 6.91 -7.53
N PHE A 606 -19.58 6.34 -7.48
CA PHE A 606 -19.32 4.92 -7.38
C PHE A 606 -18.27 4.66 -6.32
N ASN A 607 -18.71 4.48 -5.07
CA ASN A 607 -17.80 4.21 -3.97
C ASN A 607 -17.41 2.72 -3.95
N ILE A 608 -16.33 2.39 -4.67
CA ILE A 608 -15.79 1.02 -4.77
C ILE A 608 -15.38 0.51 -3.39
N ASN A 609 -14.84 1.38 -2.54
CA ASN A 609 -14.49 1.03 -1.17
C ASN A 609 -15.73 0.63 -0.35
N SER A 610 -16.86 1.31 -0.50
CA SER A 610 -18.11 0.95 0.17
C SER A 610 -18.67 -0.37 -0.37
N PHE A 611 -18.57 -0.61 -1.67
CA PHE A 611 -18.99 -1.88 -2.28
C PHE A 611 -18.13 -3.04 -1.75
N LEU A 612 -16.81 -2.95 -1.90
CA LEU A 612 -15.88 -3.98 -1.44
C LEU A 612 -16.01 -4.24 0.06
N ASN A 613 -16.13 -3.19 0.88
CA ASN A 613 -16.36 -3.38 2.31
C ASN A 613 -17.69 -4.10 2.59
N ARG A 614 -18.78 -3.77 1.89
CA ARG A 614 -20.06 -4.45 2.08
C ARG A 614 -20.05 -5.91 1.61
N THR A 615 -19.39 -6.18 0.51
CA THR A 615 -19.33 -7.50 -0.14
C THR A 615 -18.39 -8.44 0.62
N VAL A 616 -17.21 -7.95 0.98
CA VAL A 616 -16.19 -8.73 1.68
C VAL A 616 -16.49 -8.84 3.19
N TYR A 617 -17.07 -7.80 3.80
CA TYR A 617 -17.58 -7.83 5.18
C TYR A 617 -19.10 -7.99 5.23
N ASN A 618 -19.60 -9.06 4.60
CA ASN A 618 -21.01 -9.41 4.72
C ASN A 618 -21.34 -9.92 6.15
N ARG A 619 -22.50 -9.52 6.68
CA ARG A 619 -23.12 -10.08 7.90
C ARG A 619 -23.19 -11.61 7.90
N ASP A 620 -23.38 -12.24 6.75
CA ASP A 620 -23.41 -13.70 6.64
C ASP A 620 -22.04 -14.31 6.94
N LEU A 621 -20.96 -13.70 6.46
CA LEU A 621 -19.59 -14.12 6.79
C LEU A 621 -19.31 -13.88 8.28
N ALA A 622 -19.74 -12.75 8.82
CA ALA A 622 -19.64 -12.47 10.26
C ALA A 622 -20.40 -13.50 11.12
N LYS A 623 -21.62 -13.87 10.73
CA LYS A 623 -22.41 -14.91 11.42
C LYS A 623 -21.72 -16.28 11.37
N VAL A 624 -21.13 -16.64 10.23
CA VAL A 624 -20.39 -17.90 10.10
C VAL A 624 -19.13 -17.86 10.98
N PHE A 625 -18.43 -16.74 11.05
CA PHE A 625 -17.30 -16.58 11.97
C PHE A 625 -17.72 -16.59 13.45
N ASP A 626 -18.85 -15.99 13.81
CA ASP A 626 -19.41 -16.04 15.18
C ASP A 626 -19.89 -17.45 15.57
N SER A 627 -20.17 -18.30 14.58
CA SER A 627 -20.53 -19.71 14.79
C SER A 627 -19.34 -20.62 15.10
N VAL A 628 -18.09 -20.12 14.96
CA VAL A 628 -16.88 -20.83 15.39
C VAL A 628 -16.86 -20.87 16.93
N GLN A 629 -17.53 -21.86 17.49
CA GLN A 629 -17.47 -22.19 18.91
C GLN A 629 -16.80 -23.56 19.03
N VAL A 630 -15.58 -23.56 19.56
CA VAL A 630 -14.88 -24.79 19.91
C VAL A 630 -15.27 -25.12 21.35
N ASP A 631 -15.81 -26.31 21.57
CA ASP A 631 -16.09 -26.78 22.92
C ASP A 631 -14.99 -27.74 23.36
N LEU A 632 -14.36 -27.43 24.48
CA LEU A 632 -13.31 -28.25 25.10
C LEU A 632 -13.83 -29.02 26.31
N GLN A 633 -15.14 -28.95 26.60
CA GLN A 633 -15.78 -29.69 27.70
C GLN A 633 -15.68 -31.21 27.55
N ASP A 634 -15.52 -31.72 26.31
CA ASP A 634 -15.37 -33.15 26.03
C ASP A 634 -13.98 -33.71 26.40
N ILE A 635 -13.01 -32.85 26.78
CA ILE A 635 -11.68 -33.30 27.22
C ILE A 635 -11.78 -33.84 28.64
N THR A 636 -11.99 -35.16 28.75
CA THR A 636 -11.87 -35.91 30.01
C THR A 636 -10.44 -36.41 30.19
N LEU A 637 -9.81 -36.01 31.30
CA LEU A 637 -8.44 -36.42 31.64
C LEU A 637 -8.42 -37.82 32.26
N LEU A 638 -9.46 -38.19 33.01
CA LEU A 638 -9.63 -39.53 33.59
C LEU A 638 -11.07 -40.02 33.43
N GLU A 639 -11.26 -41.04 32.58
CA GLU A 639 -12.55 -41.70 32.41
C GLU A 639 -13.09 -42.27 33.73
N GLN A 640 -14.42 -42.34 33.85
CA GLN A 640 -15.09 -42.86 35.05
C GLN A 640 -14.62 -44.27 35.43
N ALA A 641 -14.35 -45.13 34.45
CA ALA A 641 -13.78 -46.46 34.68
C ALA A 641 -12.43 -46.40 35.41
N GLY A 642 -11.57 -45.43 35.08
CA GLY A 642 -10.30 -45.22 35.77
C GLY A 642 -10.48 -44.72 37.21
N ARG A 643 -11.45 -43.83 37.43
CA ARG A 643 -11.83 -43.34 38.77
C ARG A 643 -12.33 -44.48 39.65
N ASP A 644 -13.24 -45.29 39.13
CA ASP A 644 -13.84 -46.40 39.87
C ASP A 644 -12.78 -47.46 40.23
N ASN A 645 -11.84 -47.75 39.33
CA ASN A 645 -10.75 -48.69 39.59
C ASN A 645 -9.80 -48.23 40.71
N LEU A 646 -9.49 -46.92 40.77
CA LEU A 646 -8.69 -46.33 41.84
C LEU A 646 -9.40 -46.41 43.19
N ILE A 647 -10.71 -46.11 43.21
CA ILE A 647 -11.54 -46.18 44.43
C ILE A 647 -11.67 -47.63 44.92
N ASN A 648 -11.92 -48.56 44.00
CA ASN A 648 -12.03 -49.99 44.32
C ASN A 648 -10.71 -50.55 44.89
N PHE A 649 -9.56 -50.00 44.49
CA PHE A 649 -8.28 -50.37 45.09
C PHE A 649 -8.15 -49.93 46.53
N ALA A 650 -8.46 -48.65 46.81
CA ALA A 650 -8.46 -48.11 48.17
C ALA A 650 -9.40 -48.89 49.10
N ASN A 651 -10.46 -49.47 48.55
CA ASN A 651 -11.49 -50.25 49.25
C ASN A 651 -11.36 -51.77 49.07
N SER A 652 -10.18 -52.28 48.72
CA SER A 652 -9.95 -53.71 48.43
C SER A 652 -10.15 -54.66 49.62
N GLY A 653 -10.41 -54.14 50.83
CA GLY A 653 -10.63 -54.91 52.06
C GLY A 653 -9.36 -55.13 52.89
N VAL A 654 -8.20 -54.66 52.41
CA VAL A 654 -6.91 -54.76 53.12
C VAL A 654 -6.95 -54.07 54.49
N GLY A 655 -7.61 -52.92 54.60
CA GLY A 655 -7.75 -52.20 55.88
C GLY A 655 -8.76 -52.77 56.87
N GLN A 656 -9.44 -53.85 56.53
CA GLN A 656 -10.37 -54.55 57.42
C GLN A 656 -9.74 -55.79 58.08
N ILE A 657 -8.45 -56.07 57.83
CA ILE A 657 -7.73 -57.20 58.40
C ILE A 657 -7.26 -56.83 59.82
N ASP A 658 -7.57 -57.67 60.81
CA ASP A 658 -7.09 -57.53 62.18
C ASP A 658 -5.62 -57.99 62.31
N TYR A 659 -4.68 -57.12 61.92
CA TYR A 659 -3.25 -57.43 61.95
C TYR A 659 -2.71 -57.71 63.37
N GLU A 660 -3.36 -57.20 64.41
CA GLU A 660 -2.95 -57.42 65.80
C GLU A 660 -3.27 -58.86 66.26
N ALA A 661 -4.43 -59.39 65.85
CA ALA A 661 -4.80 -60.79 66.07
C ALA A 661 -3.80 -61.76 65.42
N TYR A 662 -3.39 -61.52 64.16
CA TYR A 662 -2.39 -62.35 63.49
C TYR A 662 -1.03 -62.35 64.20
N LEU A 663 -0.53 -61.17 64.59
CA LEU A 663 0.76 -61.06 65.27
C LEU A 663 0.74 -61.71 66.65
N THR A 664 -0.39 -61.64 67.36
CA THR A 664 -0.54 -62.26 68.68
C THR A 664 -0.53 -63.79 68.60
N GLU A 665 -1.24 -64.37 67.64
CA GLU A 665 -1.39 -65.83 67.54
C GLU A 665 -0.10 -66.51 67.05
N VAL A 666 0.61 -65.92 66.08
CA VAL A 666 1.88 -66.46 65.52
C VAL A 666 3.03 -66.49 66.54
N ASN A 667 2.93 -65.67 67.60
CA ASN A 667 3.94 -65.60 68.65
C ASN A 667 3.72 -66.62 69.79
N LYS A 668 2.64 -67.41 69.78
CA LYS A 668 2.40 -68.47 70.77
C LYS A 668 3.23 -69.73 70.48
N GLY A 669 3.43 -70.57 71.50
CA GLY A 669 3.97 -71.93 71.34
C GLY A 669 2.93 -72.86 70.70
N VAL A 670 3.37 -73.97 70.07
CA VAL A 670 2.44 -74.91 69.40
C VAL A 670 1.55 -75.64 70.42
N THR A 671 2.15 -76.15 71.49
CA THR A 671 1.47 -76.87 72.57
C THR A 671 1.52 -76.07 73.87
N VAL A 672 0.59 -76.32 74.80
CA VAL A 672 0.54 -75.67 76.11
C VAL A 672 1.74 -76.07 76.98
N MET A 673 2.22 -77.29 76.79
CA MET A 673 3.40 -77.83 77.46
C MET A 673 4.30 -78.60 76.49
N ASP A 674 5.55 -78.83 76.89
CA ASP A 674 6.48 -79.65 76.12
C ASP A 674 6.07 -81.13 76.18
N LEU A 675 5.69 -81.70 75.02
CA LEU A 675 5.20 -83.07 74.97
C LEU A 675 6.28 -84.10 75.32
N LEU A 676 7.56 -83.78 75.07
CA LEU A 676 8.68 -84.66 75.41
C LEU A 676 8.90 -84.71 76.93
N SER A 677 8.88 -83.57 77.61
CA SER A 677 8.95 -83.51 79.07
C SER A 677 7.76 -84.25 79.68
N PHE A 678 6.55 -84.00 79.18
CA PHE A 678 5.34 -84.69 79.65
C PHE A 678 5.44 -86.21 79.47
N SER A 679 5.94 -86.67 78.31
CA SER A 679 6.12 -88.11 78.06
C SER A 679 7.14 -88.75 79.00
N THR A 680 8.23 -88.04 79.32
CA THR A 680 9.28 -88.53 80.22
C THR A 680 8.79 -88.55 81.68
N ASP A 681 8.05 -87.53 82.09
CA ASP A 681 7.43 -87.48 83.42
C ASP A 681 6.36 -88.57 83.57
N LEU A 682 5.56 -88.80 82.52
CA LEU A 682 4.55 -89.88 82.49
C LEU A 682 5.20 -91.26 82.60
N GLU A 683 6.32 -91.48 81.91
CA GLU A 683 7.09 -92.72 82.00
C GLU A 683 7.76 -92.90 83.37
N ALA A 684 8.34 -91.84 83.93
CA ALA A 684 8.91 -91.87 85.28
C ALA A 684 7.86 -92.13 86.37
N GLN A 685 6.64 -91.63 86.19
CA GLN A 685 5.51 -91.96 87.06
C GLN A 685 5.05 -93.41 86.84
N ALA A 686 5.06 -93.91 85.60
CA ALA A 686 4.77 -95.31 85.31
C ALA A 686 5.79 -96.26 85.94
N ASP A 687 7.09 -95.90 85.97
CA ASP A 687 8.17 -96.70 86.59
C ASP A 687 8.00 -96.90 88.10
N GLN A 688 7.26 -96.01 88.78
CA GLN A 688 6.94 -96.15 90.20
C GLN A 688 5.82 -97.17 90.46
N LEU A 689 5.18 -97.69 89.42
CA LEU A 689 4.10 -98.65 89.53
C LEU A 689 4.62 -100.09 89.61
N PRO A 690 3.87 -101.01 90.26
CA PRO A 690 4.16 -102.43 90.18
C PRO A 690 4.11 -102.92 88.73
N ARG A 691 5.03 -103.81 88.36
CA ARG A 691 5.09 -104.37 86.99
C ARG A 691 3.76 -105.01 86.61
N GLY A 692 3.16 -104.56 85.50
CA GLY A 692 1.83 -105.02 85.09
C GLY A 692 1.24 -104.28 83.89
N ALA A 693 -0.05 -104.55 83.60
CA ALA A 693 -0.75 -104.00 82.44
C ALA A 693 -0.87 -102.45 82.49
N LEU A 694 -1.11 -101.88 83.68
CA LEU A 694 -1.24 -100.43 83.87
C LEU A 694 0.07 -99.67 83.63
N GLU A 695 1.19 -100.19 84.16
CA GLU A 695 2.53 -99.64 83.90
C GLU A 695 2.84 -99.61 82.39
N ASN A 696 2.62 -100.75 81.71
CA ASN A 696 2.85 -100.87 80.28
C ASN A 696 1.93 -99.96 79.45
N ALA A 697 0.66 -99.79 79.85
CA ALA A 697 -0.26 -98.88 79.18
C ALA A 697 0.16 -97.41 79.30
N LEU A 698 0.60 -96.97 80.49
CA LEU A 698 1.09 -95.60 80.68
C LEU A 698 2.40 -95.34 79.92
N LYS A 699 3.31 -96.32 79.85
CA LYS A 699 4.50 -96.26 78.98
C LYS A 699 4.12 -96.22 77.49
N GLY A 700 3.07 -96.95 77.10
CA GLY A 700 2.49 -96.90 75.76
C GLY A 700 2.00 -95.50 75.37
N HIS A 701 1.28 -94.82 76.28
CA HIS A 701 0.86 -93.43 76.08
C HIS A 701 2.05 -92.47 76.03
N ALA A 702 3.08 -92.64 76.87
CA ALA A 702 4.30 -91.86 76.78
C ALA A 702 4.97 -92.00 75.40
N SER A 703 5.03 -93.22 74.85
CA SER A 703 5.54 -93.47 73.50
C SER A 703 4.65 -92.83 72.42
N SER A 704 3.33 -92.92 72.54
CA SER A 704 2.39 -92.28 71.60
C SER A 704 2.52 -90.76 71.60
N ILE A 705 2.65 -90.14 72.77
CA ILE A 705 2.87 -88.70 72.90
C ILE A 705 4.22 -88.28 72.28
N ARG A 706 5.28 -89.09 72.40
CA ARG A 706 6.55 -88.87 71.67
C ARG A 706 6.36 -88.98 70.16
N GLN A 707 5.54 -89.91 69.70
CA GLN A 707 5.22 -90.05 68.28
C GLN A 707 4.43 -88.84 67.76
N ILE A 708 3.40 -88.38 68.49
CA ILE A 708 2.66 -87.16 68.16
C ILE A 708 3.59 -85.94 68.11
N HIS A 709 4.50 -85.81 69.07
CA HIS A 709 5.49 -84.74 69.04
C HIS A 709 6.34 -84.80 67.75
N ARG A 710 6.85 -85.98 67.39
CA ARG A 710 7.70 -86.15 66.20
C ARG A 710 6.96 -85.98 64.87
N GLU A 711 5.73 -86.49 64.77
CA GLU A 711 4.95 -86.49 63.53
C GLU A 711 4.17 -85.19 63.30
N HIS A 712 3.74 -84.51 64.36
CA HIS A 712 2.85 -83.36 64.25
C HIS A 712 3.49 -82.07 64.80
N VAL A 713 4.10 -82.10 65.98
CA VAL A 713 4.70 -80.88 66.57
C VAL A 713 5.96 -80.46 65.83
N VAL A 714 6.90 -81.37 65.55
CA VAL A 714 8.16 -81.04 64.87
C VAL A 714 7.94 -80.45 63.47
N PRO A 715 7.04 -80.96 62.60
CA PRO A 715 6.76 -80.33 61.31
C PRO A 715 6.13 -78.93 61.45
N ILE A 716 5.23 -78.72 62.41
CA ILE A 716 4.63 -77.39 62.66
C ILE A 716 5.69 -76.43 63.21
N GLU A 717 6.57 -76.88 64.10
CA GLU A 717 7.70 -76.09 64.62
C GLU A 717 8.75 -75.80 63.54
N GLN A 718 9.01 -76.73 62.62
CA GLN A 718 9.87 -76.50 61.47
C GLN A 718 9.23 -75.52 60.49
N ALA A 719 7.94 -75.64 60.21
CA ALA A 719 7.19 -74.67 59.43
C ALA A 719 7.21 -73.29 60.10
N MET A 720 6.98 -73.20 61.41
CA MET A 720 7.09 -71.96 62.18
C MET A 720 8.52 -71.41 62.24
N LYS A 721 9.53 -72.26 62.34
CA LYS A 721 10.95 -71.86 62.32
C LYS A 721 11.33 -71.35 60.94
N TYR A 722 10.85 -71.98 59.87
CA TYR A 722 10.98 -71.48 58.50
C TYR A 722 10.26 -70.13 58.32
N VAL A 723 9.06 -69.99 58.88
CA VAL A 723 8.25 -68.76 58.89
C VAL A 723 8.92 -67.64 59.71
N ARG A 724 9.50 -67.94 60.88
CA ARG A 724 10.22 -66.99 61.75
C ARG A 724 11.60 -66.62 61.21
N ALA A 725 12.39 -67.60 60.77
CA ALA A 725 13.75 -67.37 60.25
C ALA A 725 13.76 -66.59 58.94
N ARG A 726 12.70 -66.71 58.13
CA ARG A 726 12.55 -65.94 56.88
C ARG A 726 11.91 -64.57 57.08
N SER A 727 11.47 -64.21 58.31
CA SER A 727 10.67 -63.02 58.63
C SER A 727 9.46 -62.75 57.72
N SER A 728 9.13 -63.64 56.78
CA SER A 728 8.33 -63.34 55.59
C SER A 728 6.89 -63.01 55.98
N LEU A 729 6.31 -63.75 56.91
CA LEU A 729 4.94 -63.54 57.35
C LEU A 729 4.79 -62.28 58.21
N SER A 730 5.65 -62.12 59.23
CA SER A 730 5.63 -60.93 60.10
C SER A 730 5.96 -59.65 59.34
N GLN A 731 6.88 -59.72 58.38
CA GLN A 731 7.22 -58.62 57.48
C GLN A 731 6.09 -58.34 56.50
N SER A 732 5.44 -59.36 55.93
CA SER A 732 4.25 -59.21 55.09
C SER A 732 3.09 -58.54 55.85
N ILE A 733 2.84 -58.94 57.10
CA ILE A 733 1.82 -58.34 57.96
C ILE A 733 2.15 -56.87 58.26
N LYS A 734 3.39 -56.56 58.66
CA LYS A 734 3.82 -55.17 58.92
C LYS A 734 3.82 -54.30 57.67
N LEU A 735 4.16 -54.87 56.51
CA LEU A 735 4.10 -54.19 55.21
C LEU A 735 2.65 -53.84 54.87
N LEU A 736 1.74 -54.82 54.95
CA LEU A 736 0.32 -54.62 54.70
C LEU A 736 -0.30 -53.59 55.66
N GLN A 737 0.05 -53.64 56.95
CA GLN A 737 -0.42 -52.67 57.94
C GLN A 737 -0.01 -51.22 57.60
N ARG A 738 1.23 -51.02 57.12
CA ARG A 738 1.67 -49.68 56.68
C ARG A 738 0.97 -49.26 55.40
N THR A 739 0.92 -50.15 54.42
CA THR A 739 0.31 -49.87 53.11
C THR A 739 -1.18 -49.58 53.24
N SER A 740 -1.89 -50.29 54.12
CA SER A 740 -3.33 -50.08 54.37
C SER A 740 -3.68 -48.67 54.83
N ASN A 741 -2.86 -48.05 55.68
CA ASN A 741 -3.15 -46.74 56.24
C ASN A 741 -2.84 -45.60 55.25
N ASP A 742 -1.83 -45.81 54.40
CA ASP A 742 -1.32 -44.79 53.49
C ASP A 742 -2.05 -44.78 52.14
N LEU A 743 -2.64 -45.92 51.77
CA LEU A 743 -3.20 -46.13 50.44
C LEU A 743 -4.45 -45.29 50.13
N PRO A 744 -5.50 -45.24 50.97
CA PRO A 744 -6.68 -44.42 50.69
C PRO A 744 -6.32 -42.94 50.51
N VAL A 745 -5.45 -42.41 51.37
CA VAL A 745 -4.99 -41.01 51.32
C VAL A 745 -4.24 -40.72 50.02
N LYS A 746 -3.42 -41.65 49.53
CA LYS A 746 -2.72 -41.51 48.25
C LYS A 746 -3.67 -41.49 47.06
N VAL A 747 -4.70 -42.34 47.06
CA VAL A 747 -5.71 -42.38 45.98
C VAL A 747 -6.56 -41.11 45.95
N THR A 748 -7.05 -40.63 47.10
CA THR A 748 -7.87 -39.41 47.17
C THR A 748 -7.11 -38.17 46.67
N ASN A 749 -5.83 -38.06 47.00
CA ASN A 749 -4.98 -36.97 46.52
C ASN A 749 -4.79 -36.98 44.99
N ILE A 750 -4.72 -38.17 44.37
CA ILE A 750 -4.61 -38.30 42.90
C ILE A 750 -5.92 -37.85 42.25
N LEU A 751 -7.07 -38.34 42.73
CA LEU A 751 -8.38 -37.96 42.20
C LEU A 751 -8.65 -36.46 42.32
N SER A 752 -8.35 -35.86 43.48
CA SER A 752 -8.52 -34.41 43.69
C SER A 752 -7.65 -33.54 42.78
N ALA A 753 -6.43 -33.98 42.46
CA ALA A 753 -5.55 -33.25 41.55
C ALA A 753 -6.05 -33.32 40.09
N ILE A 754 -6.63 -34.44 39.69
CA ILE A 754 -7.27 -34.62 38.38
C ILE A 754 -8.54 -33.76 38.27
N ASP A 755 -9.39 -33.75 39.31
CA ASP A 755 -10.59 -32.91 39.35
C ASP A 755 -10.26 -31.42 39.24
N ALA A 756 -9.18 -30.97 39.90
CA ALA A 756 -8.72 -29.58 39.80
C ALA A 756 -8.24 -29.23 38.38
N ALA A 757 -7.55 -30.16 37.70
CA ALA A 757 -7.09 -29.96 36.33
C ALA A 757 -8.27 -29.96 35.33
N GLU A 758 -9.24 -30.87 35.47
CA GLU A 758 -10.46 -30.87 34.65
C GLU A 758 -11.26 -29.58 34.87
N TYR A 759 -11.43 -29.12 36.11
CA TYR A 759 -12.13 -27.87 36.42
C TYR A 759 -11.50 -26.64 35.74
N LEU A 760 -10.17 -26.55 35.73
CA LEU A 760 -9.44 -25.48 35.07
C LEU A 760 -9.62 -25.51 33.54
N ILE A 761 -9.59 -26.71 32.93
CA ILE A 761 -9.89 -26.88 31.50
C ILE A 761 -11.33 -26.43 31.22
N THR A 762 -12.31 -26.87 32.01
CA THR A 762 -13.72 -26.52 31.76
C THR A 762 -14.00 -25.01 31.90
N HIS A 763 -13.46 -24.34 32.92
CA HIS A 763 -13.77 -22.93 33.19
C HIS A 763 -12.90 -21.93 32.41
N ASN A 764 -11.57 -22.09 32.40
CA ASN A 764 -10.68 -21.12 31.73
C ASN A 764 -10.66 -21.31 30.22
N ALA A 765 -10.85 -22.54 29.72
CA ALA A 765 -10.72 -22.79 28.30
C ALA A 765 -11.83 -22.13 27.48
N SER A 766 -13.02 -21.94 28.02
CA SER A 766 -14.08 -21.16 27.36
C SER A 766 -13.65 -19.71 27.04
N HIS A 767 -12.90 -19.07 27.95
CA HIS A 767 -12.40 -17.70 27.72
C HIS A 767 -11.24 -17.70 26.71
N VAL A 768 -10.27 -18.60 26.89
CA VAL A 768 -9.10 -18.73 26.00
C VAL A 768 -9.52 -19.05 24.58
N VAL A 769 -10.44 -20.01 24.40
CA VAL A 769 -11.03 -20.35 23.09
C VAL A 769 -11.64 -19.13 22.45
N LYS A 770 -12.52 -18.40 23.15
CA LYS A 770 -13.15 -17.18 22.61
C LYS A 770 -12.12 -16.13 22.20
N GLN A 771 -11.09 -15.92 23.02
CA GLN A 771 -10.04 -14.94 22.75
C GLN A 771 -9.19 -15.31 21.52
N GLU A 772 -8.68 -16.54 21.47
CA GLU A 772 -7.84 -17.03 20.36
C GLU A 772 -8.64 -17.16 19.06
N THR A 773 -9.92 -17.54 19.16
CA THR A 773 -10.84 -17.59 18.01
C THR A 773 -11.10 -16.20 17.45
N LYS A 774 -11.34 -15.21 18.30
CA LYS A 774 -11.50 -13.81 17.88
C LYS A 774 -10.24 -13.27 17.21
N ALA A 775 -9.06 -13.54 17.78
CA ALA A 775 -7.79 -13.13 17.19
C ALA A 775 -7.56 -13.78 15.81
N TYR A 776 -7.88 -15.06 15.68
CA TYR A 776 -7.80 -15.78 14.41
C TYR A 776 -8.72 -15.19 13.33
N ILE A 777 -9.99 -14.94 13.67
CA ILE A 777 -10.96 -14.32 12.75
C ILE A 777 -10.48 -12.92 12.33
N GLN A 778 -9.94 -12.12 13.25
CA GLN A 778 -9.38 -10.81 12.92
C GLN A 778 -8.21 -10.89 11.93
N SER A 779 -7.36 -11.91 12.04
CA SER A 779 -6.30 -12.15 11.04
C SER A 779 -6.87 -12.50 9.67
N LEU A 780 -7.90 -13.35 9.59
CA LEU A 780 -8.56 -13.69 8.33
C LEU A 780 -9.18 -12.46 7.65
N VAL A 781 -9.87 -11.63 8.43
CA VAL A 781 -10.42 -10.32 8.01
C VAL A 781 -9.30 -9.38 7.56
N GLY A 782 -8.15 -9.40 8.24
CA GLY A 782 -7.00 -8.57 7.89
C GLY A 782 -6.47 -8.79 6.47
N TYR A 783 -6.46 -10.03 5.96
CA TYR A 783 -6.06 -10.31 4.58
C TYR A 783 -6.99 -9.66 3.55
N PHE A 784 -8.30 -9.69 3.81
CA PHE A 784 -9.27 -9.01 2.97
C PHE A 784 -9.15 -7.49 3.03
N LYS A 785 -8.86 -6.93 4.22
CA LYS A 785 -8.58 -5.51 4.36
C LYS A 785 -7.39 -5.06 3.52
N GLN A 786 -6.31 -5.83 3.53
CA GLN A 786 -5.15 -5.57 2.69
C GLN A 786 -5.54 -5.53 1.20
N TYR A 787 -6.39 -6.46 0.74
CA TYR A 787 -6.90 -6.45 -0.63
C TYR A 787 -7.74 -5.20 -0.93
N THR A 788 -8.69 -4.83 -0.07
CA THR A 788 -9.54 -3.66 -0.29
C THR A 788 -8.75 -2.35 -0.29
N ASP A 789 -7.78 -2.22 0.62
CA ASP A 789 -6.90 -1.05 0.72
C ASP A 789 -5.96 -0.97 -0.50
N TRP A 790 -5.41 -2.10 -0.95
CA TRP A 790 -4.62 -2.19 -2.17
C TRP A 790 -5.44 -1.79 -3.41
N VAL A 791 -6.64 -2.35 -3.60
CA VAL A 791 -7.52 -1.98 -4.72
C VAL A 791 -7.84 -0.48 -4.71
N LYS A 792 -8.14 0.09 -3.54
CA LYS A 792 -8.41 1.53 -3.41
C LYS A 792 -7.20 2.36 -3.86
N ASN A 793 -6.00 2.02 -3.40
CA ASN A 793 -4.79 2.75 -3.75
C ASN A 793 -4.46 2.58 -5.25
N SER A 794 -4.48 1.36 -5.76
CA SER A 794 -4.22 1.09 -7.18
C SER A 794 -5.23 1.79 -8.11
N LEU A 795 -6.52 1.87 -7.76
CA LEU A 795 -7.49 2.65 -8.53
C LEU A 795 -7.19 4.15 -8.52
N SER A 796 -6.61 4.66 -7.44
CA SER A 796 -6.28 6.07 -7.29
C SER A 796 -5.03 6.48 -8.08
N THR A 797 -4.06 5.58 -8.25
CA THR A 797 -2.71 5.94 -8.76
C THR A 797 -2.21 5.10 -9.95
N GLU A 798 -2.63 3.84 -10.08
CA GLU A 798 -2.02 2.88 -11.01
C GLU A 798 -2.95 2.45 -12.15
N VAL A 799 -4.26 2.40 -11.89
CA VAL A 799 -5.28 2.01 -12.89
C VAL A 799 -5.75 3.23 -13.67
N ALA A 800 -5.81 3.08 -14.99
CA ALA A 800 -6.25 4.11 -15.93
C ALA A 800 -5.52 5.44 -15.68
N GLN A 801 -4.19 5.41 -15.62
CA GLN A 801 -3.36 6.61 -15.49
C GLN A 801 -3.70 7.63 -16.58
N CYS A 802 -4.14 8.82 -16.19
CA CYS A 802 -4.79 9.75 -17.12
C CYS A 802 -3.85 10.78 -17.76
N LYS A 803 -2.53 10.55 -17.73
CA LYS A 803 -1.55 11.41 -18.40
C LYS A 803 -1.85 11.70 -19.88
N PRO A 804 -2.36 10.77 -20.70
CA PRO A 804 -2.75 11.07 -22.09
C PRO A 804 -3.77 12.20 -22.22
N ILE A 805 -4.67 12.39 -21.24
CA ILE A 805 -5.64 13.48 -21.24
C ILE A 805 -4.92 14.82 -21.04
N SER A 806 -4.00 14.92 -20.07
CA SER A 806 -3.21 16.14 -19.87
C SER A 806 -2.29 16.44 -21.05
N ASN A 807 -1.66 15.41 -21.64
CA ASN A 807 -0.78 15.55 -22.80
C ASN A 807 -1.51 16.11 -24.03
N ILE A 808 -2.79 15.80 -24.22
CA ILE A 808 -3.61 16.40 -25.29
C ILE A 808 -3.75 17.90 -25.07
N VAL A 809 -4.10 18.31 -23.85
CA VAL A 809 -4.28 19.73 -23.50
C VAL A 809 -2.96 20.48 -23.68
N ASP A 810 -1.85 19.94 -23.17
CA ASP A 810 -0.52 20.50 -23.31
C ASP A 810 -0.09 20.57 -24.79
N SER A 811 -0.41 19.54 -25.58
CA SER A 811 -0.09 19.53 -27.01
C SER A 811 -0.92 20.56 -27.79
N MET A 812 -2.18 20.78 -27.42
CA MET A 812 -3.02 21.82 -28.01
C MET A 812 -2.46 23.21 -27.70
N GLU A 813 -2.04 23.45 -26.45
CA GLU A 813 -1.37 24.68 -26.05
C GLU A 813 -0.08 24.89 -26.84
N ILE A 814 0.81 23.90 -26.90
CA ILE A 814 2.08 23.98 -27.63
C ILE A 814 1.84 24.31 -29.12
N VAL A 815 0.88 23.63 -29.76
CA VAL A 815 0.59 23.85 -31.19
C VAL A 815 0.00 25.24 -31.43
N ALA A 816 -0.98 25.66 -30.62
CA ALA A 816 -1.63 26.94 -30.82
C ALA A 816 -0.70 28.10 -30.43
N CYS A 817 -0.16 28.08 -29.22
CA CYS A 817 0.58 29.19 -28.63
C CYS A 817 2.04 29.21 -29.09
N SER A 818 2.77 28.12 -28.88
CA SER A 818 4.22 28.11 -29.14
C SER A 818 4.59 27.93 -30.61
N PHE A 819 3.86 27.13 -31.38
CA PHE A 819 4.18 26.94 -32.81
C PHE A 819 3.63 28.05 -33.68
N ILE A 820 2.35 28.39 -33.50
CA ILE A 820 1.64 29.33 -34.39
C ILE A 820 1.73 30.76 -33.85
N LEU A 821 1.20 31.03 -32.66
CA LEU A 821 1.06 32.42 -32.17
C LEU A 821 2.40 33.11 -31.93
N ASP A 822 3.36 32.46 -31.28
CA ASP A 822 4.71 33.02 -31.08
C ASP A 822 5.40 33.35 -32.42
N SER A 823 5.24 32.48 -33.42
CA SER A 823 5.78 32.70 -34.76
C SER A 823 5.05 33.84 -35.49
N VAL A 824 3.71 33.91 -35.41
CA VAL A 824 2.94 35.02 -36.00
C VAL A 824 3.29 36.33 -35.33
N ASN A 825 3.48 36.31 -34.01
CA ASN A 825 3.86 37.47 -33.22
C ASN A 825 5.26 37.99 -33.59
N THR A 826 6.19 37.06 -33.79
CA THR A 826 7.53 37.38 -34.28
C THR A 826 7.54 37.88 -35.72
N PHE A 827 6.65 37.36 -36.57
CA PHE A 827 6.51 37.80 -37.95
C PHE A 827 6.12 39.28 -38.05
N TRP A 828 5.02 39.69 -37.38
CA TRP A 828 4.60 41.09 -37.44
C TRP A 828 5.57 42.01 -36.71
N PHE A 829 6.26 41.53 -35.67
CA PHE A 829 7.27 42.33 -34.96
C PHE A 829 8.46 42.67 -35.85
N GLY A 830 9.02 41.67 -36.56
CA GLY A 830 10.08 41.89 -37.54
C GLY A 830 9.65 42.81 -38.69
N LEU A 831 8.45 42.57 -39.25
CA LEU A 831 7.90 43.38 -40.33
C LEU A 831 7.57 44.81 -39.88
N GLY A 832 7.09 44.99 -38.65
CA GLY A 832 6.80 46.29 -38.04
C GLY A 832 8.07 47.12 -37.87
N GLY A 833 9.16 46.50 -37.40
CA GLY A 833 10.49 47.11 -37.37
C GLY A 833 10.94 47.61 -38.75
N CYS A 834 10.74 46.79 -39.80
CA CYS A 834 11.01 47.21 -41.17
C CYS A 834 10.18 48.44 -41.58
N CYS A 835 8.88 48.47 -41.30
CA CYS A 835 8.01 49.59 -41.67
C CYS A 835 8.43 50.90 -41.00
N ILE A 836 8.81 50.86 -39.73
CA ILE A 836 9.29 52.04 -38.99
C ILE A 836 10.62 52.54 -39.57
N LEU A 837 11.55 51.63 -39.89
CA LEU A 837 12.87 51.97 -40.44
C LEU A 837 12.83 52.39 -41.91
N LEU A 838 11.77 52.07 -42.65
CA LEU A 838 11.55 52.59 -44.00
C LEU A 838 11.33 54.11 -43.99
N ILE A 839 10.83 54.72 -42.92
CA ILE A 839 10.65 56.18 -42.81
C ILE A 839 11.99 56.93 -42.90
N PRO A 840 12.99 56.69 -42.02
CA PRO A 840 14.29 57.32 -42.15
C PRO A 840 15.01 56.89 -43.44
N SER A 841 14.80 55.65 -43.91
CA SER A 841 15.34 55.20 -45.20
C SER A 841 14.86 56.09 -46.36
N ILE A 842 13.55 56.41 -46.43
CA ILE A 842 13.00 57.33 -47.42
C ILE A 842 13.70 58.70 -47.36
N ILE A 843 13.85 59.27 -46.15
CA ILE A 843 14.48 60.58 -45.96
C ILE A 843 15.92 60.57 -46.45
N PHE A 844 16.71 59.57 -46.06
CA PHE A 844 18.10 59.45 -46.46
C PHE A 844 18.24 59.18 -47.96
N SER A 845 17.39 58.33 -48.55
CA SER A 845 17.39 58.07 -50.00
C SER A 845 17.05 59.33 -50.81
N ILE A 846 16.07 60.14 -50.40
CA ILE A 846 15.74 61.42 -51.07
C ILE A 846 16.92 62.39 -50.98
N LYS A 847 17.51 62.54 -49.79
CA LYS A 847 18.64 63.46 -49.59
C LYS A 847 19.87 63.01 -50.36
N LEU A 848 20.17 61.73 -50.34
CA LEU A 848 21.34 61.14 -51.00
C LEU A 848 21.18 61.12 -52.53
N ALA A 849 19.98 60.88 -53.06
CA ALA A 849 19.73 60.89 -54.51
C ALA A 849 20.15 62.20 -55.17
N LYS A 850 20.02 63.34 -54.48
CA LYS A 850 20.50 64.64 -54.98
C LYS A 850 22.02 64.68 -55.22
N TYR A 851 22.81 63.86 -54.54
CA TYR A 851 24.26 63.81 -54.70
C TYR A 851 24.71 62.91 -55.86
N TYR A 852 23.81 62.10 -56.43
CA TYR A 852 24.13 61.14 -57.49
C TYR A 852 23.44 61.47 -58.83
N ARG A 853 22.23 62.06 -58.80
CA ARG A 853 21.51 62.45 -60.03
C ARG A 853 22.19 63.60 -60.76
N ARG A 854 22.18 63.56 -62.09
CA ARG A 854 22.59 64.70 -62.92
C ARG A 854 21.58 65.83 -62.73
N MET A 855 22.09 67.03 -62.47
CA MET A 855 21.28 68.23 -62.24
C MET A 855 21.16 69.06 -63.51
N ASP A 856 20.10 69.86 -63.62
CA ASP A 856 19.86 70.77 -64.75
C ASP A 856 20.55 72.12 -64.50
N THR A 857 20.75 72.52 -63.24
CA THR A 857 21.50 73.73 -62.88
C THR A 857 22.33 73.57 -61.61
N GLU A 858 23.40 74.34 -61.46
CA GLU A 858 24.27 74.36 -60.26
C GLU A 858 24.68 75.78 -59.85
N ASP A 859 25.03 75.98 -58.58
CA ASP A 859 25.66 77.21 -58.12
C ASP A 859 27.12 77.27 -58.60
N VAL A 860 27.49 78.32 -59.34
CA VAL A 860 28.89 78.63 -59.66
C VAL A 860 29.41 79.69 -58.70
N PHE A 861 30.51 79.39 -58.03
CA PHE A 861 31.30 80.38 -57.29
C PHE A 861 32.51 80.75 -58.13
N GLU A 862 32.60 81.99 -58.60
CA GLU A 862 33.84 82.52 -59.19
C GLU A 862 34.89 82.65 -58.08
N ASP A 863 36.05 82.01 -58.27
CA ASP A 863 37.24 82.25 -57.47
C ASP A 863 37.85 83.61 -57.87
N SER A 864 37.35 84.70 -57.28
CA SER A 864 38.00 86.01 -57.38
C SER A 864 39.23 86.06 -56.46
N PRO A 865 40.40 86.57 -56.90
CA PRO A 865 41.61 86.67 -56.07
C PRO A 865 41.58 87.77 -55.00
N TYR A 866 40.49 88.54 -54.86
CA TYR A 866 40.41 89.64 -53.89
C TYR A 866 39.35 89.37 -52.82
N ASP A 867 39.85 89.32 -51.58
CA ASP A 867 39.10 89.25 -50.34
C ASP A 867 38.47 90.63 -50.10
N ASP A 868 37.16 90.78 -50.36
CA ASP A 868 36.42 91.87 -49.73
C ASP A 868 34.93 91.55 -49.56
N THR A 869 34.45 91.95 -48.40
CA THR A 869 33.14 91.67 -47.85
C THR A 869 32.02 92.31 -48.66
N LEU A 870 31.35 91.55 -49.53
CA LEU A 870 29.97 91.80 -49.92
C LEU A 870 29.30 90.48 -50.31
N THR A 871 28.10 90.26 -49.79
CA THR A 871 27.21 89.10 -50.02
C THR A 871 27.42 88.37 -51.36
N ARG A 872 28.06 87.19 -51.32
CA ARG A 872 28.15 86.25 -52.46
C ARG A 872 26.74 85.77 -52.82
N PHE A 873 26.18 86.27 -53.91
CA PHE A 873 25.01 85.67 -54.53
C PHE A 873 25.49 84.58 -55.50
N PRO A 874 25.16 83.30 -55.29
CA PRO A 874 25.45 82.27 -56.27
C PRO A 874 24.68 82.58 -57.57
N ARG A 875 25.34 82.44 -58.73
CA ARG A 875 24.67 82.44 -60.04
C ARG A 875 24.39 80.99 -60.43
N ALA A 876 23.17 80.73 -60.89
CA ALA A 876 22.81 79.45 -61.48
C ALA A 876 23.45 79.33 -62.87
N SER A 877 24.21 78.26 -63.12
CA SER A 877 24.66 77.88 -64.47
C SER A 877 23.90 76.65 -64.96
N ALA A 878 23.60 76.64 -66.26
CA ALA A 878 23.07 75.48 -66.98
C ALA A 878 24.24 74.67 -67.58
N PRO A 879 24.05 73.37 -67.91
CA PRO A 879 25.08 72.57 -68.57
C PRO A 879 25.60 73.26 -69.85
N PRO A 880 26.89 73.09 -70.21
CA PRO A 880 27.43 73.64 -71.45
C PRO A 880 26.59 73.15 -72.63
N SER A 881 26.23 74.08 -73.52
CA SER A 881 25.48 73.75 -74.73
C SER A 881 26.32 72.82 -75.60
N TYR A 882 25.70 71.93 -76.39
CA TYR A 882 26.44 71.04 -77.31
C TYR A 882 27.31 71.80 -78.33
N SER A 883 27.13 73.12 -78.44
CA SER A 883 27.94 74.05 -79.24
C SER A 883 29.20 74.59 -78.53
N ASP A 884 29.41 74.29 -77.25
CA ASP A 884 30.56 74.75 -76.44
C ASP A 884 31.58 73.64 -76.15
N TRP A 885 31.56 72.54 -76.91
CA TRP A 885 32.58 71.48 -76.88
C TRP A 885 33.48 71.51 -78.11
#